data_AF-A0A7W6AQ05-F1
#
_entry.id   AF-A0A7W6AQ05-F1
#
_cell.length_a   1.000
_cell.length_b   1.000
_cell.length_c   1.000
_cell.angle_alpha   90.00
_cell.angle_beta   90.00
_cell.angle_gamma   90.00
#
_symmetry.space_group_name_H-M   'P 1'
#
loop_
_entity.id
_entity.type
_entity.pdbx_description
1 polymer ?
#
loop_
_entity_poly.entity_id
_entity_poly.type
_entity_poly.pdbx_seq_one_letter_code
_entity_poly.pdbx_strand_id
1 'polypeptide(L)'
;MPGLFDHLLEESAPAADAAPKASSSSSKRGLFDHLLDEAPVEASPVQSSSGGDRVAPYGITALITGQKQKPVDPKLKAAAERGEISDAAAAGVPGDDVAAVGRGLIDGVPVVGPYILGGVNRGVAAVRALQNGTTFPDELRKVEAFGENTAKEHPGATIGGELAGGVVGSAPLVAAAPAAFGAGAGSLPVRMLVSGVSGGVLGGADSAVRSDGDGTATRAGAAIGAGLGVAGPAVGKLVGAGVRAFTSRGRGNAAVNEALEGISDKDLASAQFLIEQAKSLPGGGVNLTLDEALNAVTGGQATRASQLARVVANSGGEGGRVMNEFYAGRPASIENVGGAGFEKIAPQNLDPTGLGFDVQAAAQAGVAQTPEGVALSQARSALGPRVSQDQAGQTIQKEMRGVADKLEAKRSEQANKDYAAARGAPENVGVERTVTVERPGEPIVTPQEYSRPQFRDGTPRPLDLPPTAEEAVGAGPISLARYIAQRGGIALDGDVLATDLHRFNIPGAGNVARTGGKSIDNHWREALIEAGYFRPDADGGAARDISSELLRKLQNEQRGVPSFPIGNERQAARPTAGRVADEYQAALSEAESRLNTDLRNHGVDPASVHPDVRDRVLGAMMRGEHPDPLDAFERVVGGMKENPQPLVKSTTVQEQIPDVRFGQFDPTPALDAVAAQGRTAKGDVRGVISATGRDLLENVKDPVTGKREPIMSVEEGLHARERLDQRIQAALKDGDATKVRDLTIPRKALDGSLKTVPEVATADANFAANSAKLEPFTGETPLGRIVRKDPQTERLLTPSETVPSYLQGASAAREFLANATPKARKAFEGRTATQIIEGATDKRGVIDPDKLHTAMREHADVLAQMPETYGRLEAVAIARDGLARVEASPLGRVATRDPDVKAAVNALFPTNPGAGTHQEIATAVSALAKSRPLIARQLVRYHLESVFNEATQDVKGIASQYGGAGFASAVRGNGQQRQNLEAAIRALPDGETILGGLDRMLTTLEATGYRPQKGSDTAFNTAIQTRLKEGAGPLGQAIAEVVSSASAGAGVGGVKGAAGGAVLGAKRAGQEALQLRRMKKDGEAIARILTDLKAIPMLRSLAKQPEGGRGAEMLTTKLLHLGYRGTASAVQGPSAAPR
;
A
#
# COMPACT_ATOMS: atom_id res chain seq x y z
N MET A 1 -26.25 -39.18 -18.59
CA MET A 1 -27.72 -39.25 -18.65
C MET A 1 -28.26 -39.81 -17.32
N PRO A 2 -29.49 -39.49 -16.90
CA PRO A 2 -29.80 -39.32 -15.47
C PRO A 2 -30.92 -40.21 -14.90
N GLY A 3 -31.09 -40.12 -13.58
CA GLY A 3 -32.14 -40.72 -12.72
C GLY A 3 -31.63 -40.64 -11.27
N LEU A 4 -32.17 -39.90 -10.30
CA LEU A 4 -33.55 -39.46 -10.00
C LEU A 4 -34.44 -40.64 -9.57
N PHE A 5 -34.59 -40.81 -8.25
CA PHE A 5 -35.88 -41.02 -7.58
C PHE A 5 -35.77 -40.75 -6.07
N ASP A 6 -36.86 -40.30 -5.48
CA ASP A 6 -37.07 -39.95 -4.07
C ASP A 6 -38.51 -40.35 -3.73
N HIS A 7 -38.78 -41.01 -2.58
CA HIS A 7 -40.13 -41.15 -1.99
C HIS A 7 -40.25 -42.02 -0.71
N LEU A 8 -41.01 -41.50 0.29
CA LEU A 8 -41.91 -42.20 1.25
C LEU A 8 -41.28 -43.08 2.37
N LEU A 9 -41.85 -43.25 3.58
CA LEU A 9 -43.01 -42.61 4.26
C LEU A 9 -42.94 -42.72 5.81
N GLU A 10 -43.49 -41.70 6.48
CA GLU A 10 -44.28 -41.62 7.75
C GLU A 10 -44.13 -42.56 8.99
N GLU A 11 -44.79 -42.09 10.06
CA GLU A 11 -45.10 -42.70 11.37
C GLU A 11 -43.94 -42.95 12.37
N SER A 12 -44.07 -42.67 13.67
CA SER A 12 -45.15 -41.98 14.40
C SER A 12 -44.63 -41.36 15.71
N ALA A 13 -45.42 -40.45 16.31
CA ALA A 13 -45.25 -39.95 17.68
C ALA A 13 -46.51 -40.26 18.50
N PRO A 14 -46.41 -40.29 19.85
CA PRO A 14 -47.01 -39.17 20.57
C PRO A 14 -46.19 -38.66 21.76
N ALA A 15 -46.58 -37.51 22.31
CA ALA A 15 -45.95 -36.86 23.45
C ALA A 15 -46.71 -37.11 24.77
N ALA A 16 -46.03 -36.91 25.90
CA ALA A 16 -46.61 -36.63 27.21
C ALA A 16 -45.69 -35.68 27.99
N ASP A 17 -46.28 -34.88 28.89
CA ASP A 17 -45.63 -33.76 29.61
C ASP A 17 -45.55 -34.06 31.12
N ALA A 18 -44.65 -33.35 31.83
CA ALA A 18 -44.67 -33.01 33.28
C ALA A 18 -43.24 -32.86 33.85
N ALA A 19 -42.98 -31.72 34.51
CA ALA A 19 -41.84 -31.53 35.42
C ALA A 19 -42.17 -31.99 36.85
N PRO A 20 -41.15 -32.15 37.73
CA PRO A 20 -41.03 -31.11 38.76
C PRO A 20 -39.59 -30.71 39.15
N LYS A 21 -39.46 -29.61 39.89
CA LYS A 21 -38.23 -29.19 40.59
C LYS A 21 -38.18 -29.82 41.99
N ALA A 22 -37.00 -30.25 42.48
CA ALA A 22 -36.52 -29.90 43.83
C ALA A 22 -35.11 -30.42 44.16
N SER A 23 -34.33 -29.53 44.78
CA SER A 23 -33.19 -29.74 45.68
C SER A 23 -33.00 -31.13 46.32
N SER A 24 -31.80 -31.71 46.15
CA SER A 24 -30.86 -31.92 47.28
C SER A 24 -29.46 -32.31 46.79
N SER A 25 -28.42 -31.84 47.48
CA SER A 25 -27.06 -32.38 47.35
C SER A 25 -26.35 -32.32 48.70
N SER A 26 -25.90 -33.46 49.22
CA SER A 26 -25.30 -33.57 50.55
C SER A 26 -24.11 -34.53 50.55
N SER A 27 -22.91 -33.93 50.53
CA SER A 27 -21.68 -34.32 51.23
C SER A 27 -21.40 -35.81 51.54
N LYS A 28 -20.37 -36.35 50.86
CA LYS A 28 -19.29 -37.23 51.39
C LYS A 28 -18.15 -37.16 50.34
N ARG A 29 -16.95 -36.63 50.61
CA ARG A 29 -15.88 -36.91 51.61
C ARG A 29 -15.21 -38.28 51.42
N GLY A 30 -13.86 -38.27 51.34
CA GLY A 30 -12.99 -39.40 51.00
C GLY A 30 -11.98 -39.01 49.90
N LEU A 31 -11.04 -38.06 50.09
CA LEU A 31 -9.99 -37.91 51.11
C LEU A 31 -8.74 -38.77 50.82
N PHE A 32 -7.65 -38.11 50.41
CA PHE A 32 -6.26 -38.54 50.58
C PHE A 32 -5.32 -37.33 50.55
N ASP A 33 -4.91 -36.91 51.74
CA ASP A 33 -3.68 -36.15 52.03
C ASP A 33 -2.46 -37.09 51.94
N HIS A 34 -1.17 -36.71 52.05
CA HIS A 34 -0.49 -35.43 52.32
C HIS A 34 0.95 -35.58 51.77
N LEU A 35 1.66 -34.48 51.50
CA LEU A 35 3.05 -34.28 51.98
C LEU A 35 3.53 -32.84 51.68
N LEU A 36 4.20 -32.26 52.67
CA LEU A 36 4.96 -31.01 52.62
C LEU A 36 6.38 -31.33 53.05
N ASP A 37 7.39 -30.64 52.52
CA ASP A 37 8.48 -30.14 53.37
C ASP A 37 9.29 -28.98 52.76
N GLU A 38 10.10 -28.35 53.62
CA GLU A 38 10.90 -27.12 53.50
C GLU A 38 11.94 -27.11 52.33
N ALA A 39 12.09 -26.04 51.52
CA ALA A 39 12.82 -24.74 51.71
C ALA A 39 14.34 -24.83 51.36
N PRO A 40 15.16 -23.75 51.38
CA PRO A 40 14.91 -22.31 51.24
C PRO A 40 15.70 -21.65 50.06
N VAL A 41 15.60 -20.32 49.86
CA VAL A 41 16.60 -19.51 49.13
C VAL A 41 16.86 -18.20 49.90
N GLU A 42 18.09 -17.68 49.84
CA GLU A 42 18.69 -16.71 50.77
C GLU A 42 18.33 -15.23 50.51
N ALA A 43 18.73 -14.36 51.45
CA ALA A 43 18.60 -12.91 51.37
C ALA A 43 19.79 -12.16 52.01
N SER A 44 19.97 -10.88 51.65
CA SER A 44 20.89 -9.86 52.22
C SER A 44 22.30 -9.76 51.59
N PRO A 45 23.02 -8.62 51.75
CA PRO A 45 22.67 -7.38 52.44
C PRO A 45 22.77 -6.06 51.62
N VAL A 46 22.30 -5.00 52.28
CA VAL A 46 22.18 -3.58 51.87
C VAL A 46 23.52 -2.79 51.95
N GLN A 47 23.70 -1.82 51.04
CA GLN A 47 24.26 -0.46 51.27
C GLN A 47 23.64 0.46 50.18
N SER A 48 23.00 1.61 50.43
CA SER A 48 23.47 2.88 51.06
C SER A 48 24.60 3.56 50.28
N SER A 49 24.59 4.84 49.89
CA SER A 49 23.56 5.92 49.79
C SER A 49 24.19 7.08 48.95
N SER A 50 23.69 8.31 48.74
CA SER A 50 22.54 9.11 49.22
C SER A 50 22.22 10.27 48.23
N GLY A 51 21.09 10.96 48.39
CA GLY A 51 20.76 12.25 47.71
C GLY A 51 20.18 12.12 46.29
N GLY A 52 19.20 12.93 45.83
CA GLY A 52 18.33 13.86 46.56
C GLY A 52 18.31 15.28 45.97
N ASP A 53 17.27 15.61 45.19
CA ASP A 53 16.51 16.84 45.43
C ASP A 53 15.08 16.80 44.83
N ARG A 54 14.21 17.73 45.25
CA ARG A 54 12.79 17.83 44.83
C ARG A 54 12.46 19.19 44.20
N VAL A 55 11.89 19.22 42.99
CA VAL A 55 11.04 20.34 42.54
C VAL A 55 9.86 19.77 41.72
N ALA A 56 8.67 20.34 41.90
CA ALA A 56 7.44 19.94 41.22
C ALA A 56 7.24 20.64 39.85
N PRO A 57 6.47 20.05 38.91
CA PRO A 57 6.22 20.66 37.60
C PRO A 57 5.19 21.79 37.66
N TYR A 58 5.55 22.98 37.18
CA TYR A 58 4.61 24.04 36.82
C TYR A 58 4.25 23.93 35.33
N GLY A 59 2.95 23.89 35.02
CA GLY A 59 2.44 24.04 33.65
C GLY A 59 1.93 25.46 33.41
N ILE A 60 2.21 26.03 32.23
CA ILE A 60 1.59 27.26 31.74
C ILE A 60 1.18 27.07 30.27
N THR A 61 -0.07 27.41 29.96
CA THR A 61 -0.63 27.41 28.60
C THR A 61 -0.78 28.85 28.11
N ALA A 62 -0.09 29.26 27.04
CA ALA A 62 -0.48 30.42 26.22
C ALA A 62 0.26 30.53 24.87
N LEU A 63 -0.52 30.84 23.83
CA LEU A 63 -0.23 31.77 22.72
C LEU A 63 1.19 31.86 22.12
N ILE A 64 1.34 31.41 20.87
CA ILE A 64 2.23 32.06 19.89
C ILE A 64 1.47 32.30 18.57
N THR A 65 1.33 33.56 18.18
CA THR A 65 1.00 33.98 16.81
C THR A 65 2.29 34.04 15.98
N GLY A 66 2.25 33.59 14.73
CA GLY A 66 3.48 33.28 13.97
C GLY A 66 4.08 34.43 13.16
N GLN A 67 5.40 34.38 12.92
CA GLN A 67 6.10 35.00 11.78
C GLN A 67 7.50 34.35 11.59
N LYS A 68 7.82 33.99 10.33
CA LYS A 68 9.16 33.89 9.69
C LYS A 68 10.19 32.85 10.15
N GLN A 69 10.87 32.29 9.13
CA GLN A 69 12.02 31.37 9.22
C GLN A 69 13.34 32.11 9.52
N LYS A 70 14.33 31.40 10.08
CA LYS A 70 15.77 31.74 10.03
C LYS A 70 16.64 30.46 9.96
N PRO A 71 17.93 30.54 9.60
CA PRO A 71 18.62 29.47 8.86
C PRO A 71 19.38 28.43 9.69
N VAL A 72 19.91 27.42 8.99
CA VAL A 72 20.71 26.28 9.47
C VAL A 72 22.04 26.70 10.12
N ASP A 73 22.50 25.93 11.11
CA ASP A 73 23.71 26.18 11.91
C ASP A 73 25.01 26.15 11.06
N PRO A 74 25.85 27.22 11.08
CA PRO A 74 27.10 27.27 10.33
C PRO A 74 28.16 26.23 10.74
N LYS A 75 28.07 25.63 11.94
CA LYS A 75 29.04 24.63 12.42
C LYS A 75 29.09 23.37 11.55
N LEU A 76 27.96 22.97 10.95
CA LEU A 76 27.90 21.81 10.06
C LEU A 76 28.66 22.06 8.73
N LYS A 77 28.62 23.28 8.20
CA LYS A 77 29.35 23.63 6.97
C LYS A 77 30.87 23.63 7.20
N ALA A 78 31.29 24.17 8.33
CA ALA A 78 32.70 24.21 8.75
C ALA A 78 33.29 22.84 9.12
N ALA A 79 32.52 21.75 9.13
CA ALA A 79 33.03 20.38 9.24
C ALA A 79 33.35 19.80 7.85
N ALA A 80 32.42 19.94 6.89
CA ALA A 80 32.63 19.48 5.51
C ALA A 80 33.79 20.23 4.81
N GLU A 81 33.96 21.52 5.08
CA GLU A 81 35.01 22.36 4.48
C GLU A 81 36.43 22.10 5.05
N ARG A 82 36.60 21.21 6.05
CA ARG A 82 37.90 20.91 6.68
C ARG A 82 38.51 19.55 6.34
N GLY A 83 37.77 18.64 5.69
CA GLY A 83 38.34 17.41 5.13
C GLY A 83 38.83 16.35 6.13
N GLU A 84 38.45 16.45 7.42
CA GLU A 84 38.92 15.56 8.51
C GLU A 84 38.29 14.15 8.49
N ILE A 85 38.11 13.54 7.31
CA ILE A 85 37.82 12.11 7.13
C ILE A 85 38.62 11.60 5.92
N SER A 86 39.83 11.09 6.15
CA SER A 86 40.67 10.47 5.12
C SER A 86 41.33 9.19 5.62
N ASP A 87 41.16 8.11 4.86
CA ASP A 87 42.22 7.26 4.28
C ASP A 87 41.52 6.19 3.41
N ALA A 88 41.76 6.07 2.09
CA ALA A 88 42.99 5.67 1.37
C ALA A 88 43.22 4.14 1.40
N ALA A 89 43.59 3.42 0.33
CA ALA A 89 43.70 3.69 -1.12
C ALA A 89 43.48 2.33 -1.87
N ALA A 90 43.53 2.15 -3.20
CA ALA A 90 43.84 2.99 -4.36
C ALA A 90 42.96 2.50 -5.57
N ALA A 91 42.57 3.28 -6.57
CA ALA A 91 43.34 3.86 -7.70
C ALA A 91 43.97 2.81 -8.66
N GLY A 92 43.30 2.57 -9.81
CA GLY A 92 43.90 2.05 -11.04
C GLY A 92 44.16 3.20 -12.02
N VAL A 93 45.30 3.18 -12.71
CA VAL A 93 45.82 4.30 -13.53
C VAL A 93 45.47 4.08 -15.02
N PRO A 94 45.15 5.14 -15.80
CA PRO A 94 44.92 4.99 -17.24
C PRO A 94 46.18 4.55 -17.99
N GLY A 95 46.05 3.53 -18.84
CA GLY A 95 47.16 2.99 -19.67
C GLY A 95 47.32 1.47 -19.65
N ASP A 96 46.25 0.71 -19.37
CA ASP A 96 46.28 -0.76 -19.24
C ASP A 96 45.27 -1.41 -20.21
N ASP A 97 45.77 -2.23 -21.14
CA ASP A 97 45.00 -2.76 -22.28
C ASP A 97 43.84 -3.68 -21.88
N VAL A 98 43.87 -4.23 -20.65
CA VAL A 98 42.79 -5.08 -20.12
C VAL A 98 41.49 -4.30 -19.92
N ALA A 99 41.55 -2.97 -19.72
CA ALA A 99 40.38 -2.13 -19.52
C ALA A 99 39.50 -1.99 -20.78
N ALA A 100 40.05 -2.23 -21.98
CA ALA A 100 39.31 -2.10 -23.25
C ALA A 100 38.30 -3.22 -23.48
N VAL A 101 38.53 -4.42 -22.93
CA VAL A 101 37.68 -5.60 -23.14
C VAL A 101 36.39 -5.54 -22.31
N GLY A 102 36.42 -4.88 -21.15
CA GLY A 102 35.34 -4.90 -20.15
C GLY A 102 34.07 -4.10 -20.46
N ARG A 103 33.96 -3.42 -21.61
CA ARG A 103 32.78 -2.58 -21.96
C ARG A 103 32.07 -2.93 -23.26
N GLY A 104 32.60 -3.83 -24.09
CA GLY A 104 32.02 -4.18 -25.40
C GLY A 104 30.75 -5.05 -25.35
N LEU A 105 29.99 -5.05 -24.25
CA LEU A 105 28.97 -6.08 -23.94
C LEU A 105 27.59 -5.52 -23.53
N ILE A 106 27.32 -4.23 -23.75
CA ILE A 106 26.06 -3.57 -23.36
C ILE A 106 25.28 -3.01 -24.57
N ASP A 107 25.95 -2.37 -25.55
CA ASP A 107 25.28 -1.70 -26.68
C ASP A 107 25.14 -2.61 -27.92
N GLY A 108 24.36 -3.69 -27.77
CA GLY A 108 24.20 -4.76 -28.78
C GLY A 108 22.79 -4.96 -29.33
N VAL A 109 22.02 -3.89 -29.57
CA VAL A 109 20.60 -3.97 -30.03
C VAL A 109 20.37 -3.20 -31.34
N PRO A 110 20.06 -3.87 -32.47
CA PRO A 110 19.84 -3.20 -33.76
C PRO A 110 18.38 -2.78 -33.97
N VAL A 111 18.08 -1.47 -33.91
CA VAL A 111 16.81 -0.90 -34.38
C VAL A 111 17.02 0.39 -35.18
N VAL A 112 16.25 0.53 -36.26
CA VAL A 112 16.28 1.56 -37.31
C VAL A 112 16.08 3.01 -36.80
N GLY A 113 16.87 3.97 -37.30
CA GLY A 113 16.40 5.35 -37.57
C GLY A 113 17.11 6.50 -36.84
N PRO A 114 17.53 7.58 -37.54
CA PRO A 114 18.50 8.56 -37.02
C PRO A 114 17.89 9.76 -36.24
N TYR A 115 16.93 9.54 -35.32
CA TYR A 115 16.32 10.63 -34.54
C TYR A 115 16.64 10.63 -33.03
N ILE A 116 17.36 9.62 -32.51
CA ILE A 116 17.56 9.43 -31.05
C ILE A 116 18.92 9.96 -30.54
N LEU A 117 19.91 10.17 -31.41
CA LEU A 117 21.27 10.62 -31.03
C LEU A 117 21.29 11.93 -30.22
N GLY A 118 20.36 12.86 -30.48
CA GLY A 118 20.21 14.09 -29.70
C GLY A 118 19.58 13.92 -28.32
N GLY A 119 19.04 12.74 -28.00
CA GLY A 119 18.40 12.43 -26.70
C GLY A 119 19.37 11.81 -25.69
N VAL A 120 20.19 10.84 -26.11
CA VAL A 120 21.07 10.06 -25.20
C VAL A 120 22.17 10.94 -24.60
N ASN A 121 22.85 11.75 -25.41
CA ASN A 121 23.89 12.68 -24.93
C ASN A 121 23.31 13.67 -23.88
N ARG A 122 22.06 14.11 -24.07
CA ARG A 122 21.35 14.96 -23.11
C ARG A 122 20.97 14.21 -21.83
N GLY A 123 20.61 12.93 -21.90
CA GLY A 123 20.41 12.09 -20.71
C GLY A 123 21.69 12.00 -19.85
N VAL A 124 22.82 11.66 -20.48
CA VAL A 124 24.12 11.51 -19.78
C VAL A 124 24.63 12.86 -19.24
N ALA A 125 24.49 13.94 -20.02
CA ALA A 125 24.87 15.28 -19.57
C ALA A 125 24.01 15.79 -18.40
N ALA A 126 22.71 15.46 -18.35
CA ALA A 126 21.84 15.84 -17.24
C ALA A 126 22.24 15.12 -15.93
N VAL A 127 22.53 13.82 -16.00
CA VAL A 127 23.00 13.05 -14.83
C VAL A 127 24.37 13.56 -14.36
N ARG A 128 25.31 13.85 -15.27
CA ARG A 128 26.63 14.41 -14.90
C ARG A 128 26.56 15.83 -14.35
N ALA A 129 25.68 16.69 -14.88
CA ALA A 129 25.45 18.03 -14.33
C ALA A 129 24.93 17.96 -12.90
N LEU A 130 24.00 17.04 -12.60
CA LEU A 130 23.49 16.79 -11.24
C LEU A 130 24.55 16.20 -10.31
N GLN A 131 25.42 15.30 -10.79
CA GLN A 131 26.48 14.68 -9.98
C GLN A 131 27.67 15.61 -9.71
N ASN A 132 28.03 16.47 -10.68
CA ASN A 132 29.23 17.31 -10.62
C ASN A 132 28.95 18.78 -10.25
N GLY A 133 27.68 19.19 -10.16
CA GLY A 133 27.28 20.58 -9.88
C GLY A 133 27.57 21.57 -11.02
N THR A 134 27.89 21.09 -12.22
CA THR A 134 28.23 21.89 -13.40
C THR A 134 27.01 22.18 -14.27
N THR A 135 27.10 23.17 -15.17
CA THR A 135 25.95 23.51 -16.02
C THR A 135 25.72 22.47 -17.11
N PHE A 136 24.45 22.15 -17.38
CA PHE A 136 24.04 21.15 -18.37
C PHE A 136 24.64 21.38 -19.78
N PRO A 137 24.68 22.61 -20.34
CA PRO A 137 25.33 22.86 -21.64
C PRO A 137 26.85 22.59 -21.64
N ASP A 138 27.53 22.69 -20.50
CA ASP A 138 28.97 22.45 -20.41
C ASP A 138 29.31 20.96 -20.34
N GLU A 139 28.53 20.16 -19.59
CA GLU A 139 28.67 18.70 -19.63
C GLU A 139 28.25 18.12 -20.97
N LEU A 140 27.24 18.69 -21.64
CA LEU A 140 26.85 18.26 -22.98
C LEU A 140 27.99 18.49 -23.99
N ARG A 141 28.60 19.68 -23.99
CA ARG A 141 29.79 19.97 -24.83
C ARG A 141 30.99 19.07 -24.51
N LYS A 142 31.23 18.70 -23.24
CA LYS A 142 32.28 17.74 -22.87
C LYS A 142 31.99 16.33 -23.40
N VAL A 143 30.75 15.86 -23.28
CA VAL A 143 30.32 14.53 -23.77
C VAL A 143 30.42 14.46 -25.29
N GLU A 144 30.00 15.51 -26.00
CA GLU A 144 30.05 15.58 -27.47
C GLU A 144 31.51 15.67 -27.99
N ALA A 145 32.36 16.50 -27.37
CA ALA A 145 33.78 16.58 -27.72
C ALA A 145 34.56 15.28 -27.43
N PHE A 146 34.21 14.56 -26.36
CA PHE A 146 34.80 13.25 -26.04
C PHE A 146 34.48 12.20 -27.12
N GLY A 147 33.24 12.21 -27.64
CA GLY A 147 32.82 11.36 -28.75
C GLY A 147 33.59 11.65 -30.05
N GLU A 148 33.72 12.93 -30.41
CA GLU A 148 34.50 13.33 -31.60
C GLU A 148 35.97 12.95 -31.51
N ASN A 149 36.62 13.10 -30.35
CA ASN A 149 38.04 12.77 -30.20
C ASN A 149 38.26 11.26 -30.22
N THR A 150 37.42 10.47 -29.54
CA THR A 150 37.49 9.00 -29.59
C THR A 150 37.34 8.48 -31.04
N ALA A 151 36.47 9.10 -31.84
CA ALA A 151 36.31 8.75 -33.26
C ALA A 151 37.50 9.17 -34.15
N LYS A 152 38.27 10.19 -33.77
CA LYS A 152 39.49 10.64 -34.47
C LYS A 152 40.72 9.83 -34.06
N GLU A 153 40.78 9.35 -32.82
CA GLU A 153 41.94 8.66 -32.24
C GLU A 153 41.94 7.14 -32.48
N HIS A 154 40.78 6.54 -32.77
CA HIS A 154 40.66 5.09 -33.04
C HIS A 154 39.93 4.74 -34.36
N PRO A 155 40.39 5.23 -35.54
CA PRO A 155 39.74 4.96 -36.83
C PRO A 155 39.70 3.48 -37.24
N GLY A 156 40.57 2.63 -36.66
CA GLY A 156 40.53 1.19 -36.86
C GLY A 156 39.38 0.48 -36.12
N ALA A 157 38.95 1.02 -34.97
CA ALA A 157 37.87 0.43 -34.17
C ALA A 157 36.50 0.59 -34.85
N THR A 158 36.28 1.72 -35.54
CA THR A 158 35.04 2.01 -36.26
C THR A 158 34.79 1.07 -37.44
N ILE A 159 35.86 0.55 -38.08
CA ILE A 159 35.77 -0.40 -39.21
C ILE A 159 35.53 -1.84 -38.71
N GLY A 160 35.93 -2.17 -37.48
CA GLY A 160 35.70 -3.49 -36.88
C GLY A 160 34.22 -3.81 -36.58
N GLY A 161 33.36 -2.78 -36.46
CA GLY A 161 31.95 -2.94 -36.08
C GLY A 161 30.99 -3.37 -37.20
N GLU A 162 31.35 -3.16 -38.48
CA GLU A 162 30.41 -3.35 -39.60
C GLU A 162 30.49 -4.73 -40.29
N LEU A 163 31.40 -5.62 -39.86
CA LEU A 163 31.66 -6.92 -40.50
C LEU A 163 31.02 -8.14 -39.80
N ALA A 164 29.84 -7.96 -39.20
CA ALA A 164 29.11 -8.99 -38.45
C ALA A 164 27.67 -9.26 -38.93
N GLY A 165 27.38 -9.14 -40.25
CA GLY A 165 26.00 -9.06 -40.77
C GLY A 165 25.70 -9.65 -42.16
N GLY A 166 26.20 -10.85 -42.50
CA GLY A 166 25.70 -11.65 -43.62
C GLY A 166 24.89 -12.85 -43.11
N VAL A 167 23.71 -13.20 -43.62
CA VAL A 167 23.16 -12.97 -44.96
C VAL A 167 21.78 -12.29 -44.90
N VAL A 168 21.69 -11.05 -45.40
CA VAL A 168 20.49 -10.37 -45.99
C VAL A 168 20.92 -9.02 -46.59
N GLY A 169 21.86 -8.31 -45.94
CA GLY A 169 22.27 -6.94 -46.30
C GLY A 169 23.16 -6.76 -47.53
N SER A 170 23.20 -7.70 -48.49
CA SER A 170 24.17 -7.64 -49.61
C SER A 170 23.75 -6.70 -50.76
N ALA A 171 22.45 -6.41 -50.92
CA ALA A 171 21.96 -5.61 -52.05
C ALA A 171 22.56 -4.18 -52.16
N PRO A 172 22.71 -3.40 -51.06
CA PRO A 172 23.35 -2.08 -51.13
C PRO A 172 24.85 -2.14 -51.45
N LEU A 173 25.56 -3.13 -50.91
CA LEU A 173 27.02 -3.27 -51.09
C LEU A 173 27.39 -3.69 -52.53
N VAL A 174 26.59 -4.55 -53.16
CA VAL A 174 26.76 -4.91 -54.58
C VAL A 174 26.52 -3.71 -55.50
N ALA A 175 25.64 -2.78 -55.12
CA ALA A 175 25.45 -1.51 -55.85
C ALA A 175 26.60 -0.51 -55.62
N ALA A 176 27.16 -0.46 -54.41
CA ALA A 176 28.23 0.48 -54.05
C ALA A 176 29.60 0.11 -54.64
N ALA A 177 29.95 -1.19 -54.72
CA ALA A 177 31.25 -1.64 -55.22
C ALA A 177 31.16 -2.89 -56.14
N PRO A 178 30.53 -2.80 -57.34
CA PRO A 178 30.36 -3.96 -58.23
C PRO A 178 31.66 -4.69 -58.58
N ALA A 179 32.78 -3.97 -58.69
CA ALA A 179 34.09 -4.54 -59.03
C ALA A 179 34.67 -5.45 -57.92
N ALA A 180 34.39 -5.15 -56.65
CA ALA A 180 34.88 -5.94 -55.52
C ALA A 180 34.16 -7.31 -55.42
N PHE A 181 32.88 -7.35 -55.82
CA PHE A 181 32.05 -8.56 -55.86
C PHE A 181 31.94 -9.18 -57.26
N GLY A 182 32.90 -8.90 -58.16
CA GLY A 182 33.06 -9.56 -59.45
C GLY A 182 32.14 -9.08 -60.60
N ALA A 183 31.13 -8.27 -60.31
CA ALA A 183 30.15 -7.74 -61.26
C ALA A 183 30.65 -6.53 -62.10
N GLY A 184 31.70 -5.84 -61.65
CA GLY A 184 32.31 -4.70 -62.36
C GLY A 184 33.43 -5.09 -63.34
N ALA A 185 33.59 -4.33 -64.43
CA ALA A 185 34.50 -4.62 -65.55
C ALA A 185 36.02 -4.47 -65.26
N GLY A 186 36.47 -4.69 -64.02
CA GLY A 186 37.89 -4.68 -63.63
C GLY A 186 38.67 -5.85 -64.24
N SER A 187 39.93 -5.58 -64.60
CA SER A 187 40.82 -6.51 -65.31
C SER A 187 41.26 -7.71 -64.46
N LEU A 188 41.65 -8.80 -65.15
CA LEU A 188 41.97 -10.10 -64.54
C LEU A 188 43.01 -10.03 -63.39
N PRO A 189 44.12 -9.26 -63.48
CA PRO A 189 45.10 -9.20 -62.40
C PRO A 189 44.57 -8.60 -61.10
N VAL A 190 43.67 -7.62 -61.18
CA VAL A 190 43.06 -7.00 -59.99
C VAL A 190 42.13 -8.00 -59.30
N ARG A 191 41.39 -8.80 -60.07
CA ARG A 191 40.53 -9.88 -59.55
C ARG A 191 41.37 -10.95 -58.84
N MET A 192 42.54 -11.31 -59.38
CA MET A 192 43.49 -12.25 -58.76
C MET A 192 44.07 -11.70 -57.45
N LEU A 193 44.47 -10.42 -57.41
CA LEU A 193 45.01 -9.80 -56.19
C LEU A 193 44.00 -9.82 -55.04
N VAL A 194 42.74 -9.42 -55.30
CA VAL A 194 41.66 -9.42 -54.29
C VAL A 194 41.31 -10.85 -53.84
N SER A 195 41.34 -11.81 -54.77
CA SER A 195 41.11 -13.24 -54.47
C SER A 195 42.22 -13.82 -53.59
N GLY A 196 43.48 -13.44 -53.83
CA GLY A 196 44.63 -13.86 -53.02
C GLY A 196 44.57 -13.32 -51.58
N VAL A 197 44.22 -12.05 -51.39
CA VAL A 197 44.10 -11.46 -50.05
C VAL A 197 42.93 -12.06 -49.27
N SER A 198 41.74 -12.13 -49.86
CA SER A 198 40.55 -12.69 -49.20
C SER A 198 40.68 -14.19 -48.93
N GLY A 199 41.22 -14.96 -49.88
CA GLY A 199 41.55 -16.38 -49.68
C GLY A 199 42.58 -16.60 -48.57
N GLY A 200 43.60 -15.73 -48.47
CA GLY A 200 44.61 -15.81 -47.41
C GLY A 200 44.04 -15.56 -46.01
N VAL A 201 43.16 -14.57 -45.84
CA VAL A 201 42.50 -14.30 -44.57
C VAL A 201 41.57 -15.45 -44.16
N LEU A 202 40.75 -15.94 -45.09
CA LEU A 202 39.79 -17.02 -44.81
C LEU A 202 40.48 -18.37 -44.54
N GLY A 203 41.50 -18.73 -45.33
CA GLY A 203 42.28 -19.96 -45.13
C GLY A 203 43.10 -19.93 -43.83
N GLY A 204 43.58 -18.75 -43.44
CA GLY A 204 44.21 -18.54 -42.13
C GLY A 204 43.23 -18.72 -40.97
N ALA A 205 42.05 -18.10 -41.04
CA ALA A 205 41.02 -18.20 -40.00
C ALA A 205 40.47 -19.62 -39.83
N ASP A 206 40.13 -20.32 -40.92
CA ASP A 206 39.67 -21.72 -40.88
C ASP A 206 40.73 -22.65 -40.28
N SER A 207 42.01 -22.46 -40.63
CA SER A 207 43.10 -23.26 -40.08
C SER A 207 43.35 -22.96 -38.60
N ALA A 208 43.31 -21.68 -38.19
CA ALA A 208 43.44 -21.30 -36.77
C ALA A 208 42.36 -21.93 -35.90
N VAL A 209 41.11 -21.99 -36.38
CA VAL A 209 39.97 -22.65 -35.71
C VAL A 209 40.12 -24.18 -35.70
N ARG A 210 40.82 -24.77 -36.66
CA ARG A 210 41.05 -26.23 -36.78
C ARG A 210 42.31 -26.74 -36.10
N SER A 211 43.18 -25.85 -35.62
CA SER A 211 44.47 -26.19 -34.98
C SER A 211 44.65 -25.52 -33.61
N ASP A 212 43.55 -25.18 -32.93
CA ASP A 212 43.51 -24.51 -31.61
C ASP A 212 44.47 -23.30 -31.50
N GLY A 213 44.58 -22.51 -32.58
CA GLY A 213 45.43 -21.32 -32.64
C GLY A 213 46.90 -21.54 -32.97
N ASP A 214 47.35 -22.75 -33.35
CA ASP A 214 48.74 -22.98 -33.81
C ASP A 214 49.10 -22.01 -34.96
N GLY A 215 50.01 -21.07 -34.65
CA GLY A 215 50.49 -20.04 -35.57
C GLY A 215 51.32 -20.58 -36.74
N THR A 216 51.69 -21.86 -36.78
CA THR A 216 52.32 -22.49 -37.95
C THR A 216 51.28 -23.08 -38.90
N ALA A 217 50.32 -23.86 -38.40
CA ALA A 217 49.16 -24.32 -39.16
C ALA A 217 48.31 -23.15 -39.71
N THR A 218 48.09 -22.10 -38.91
CA THR A 218 47.43 -20.86 -39.33
C THR A 218 48.13 -20.21 -40.53
N ARG A 219 49.47 -20.16 -40.53
CA ARG A 219 50.26 -19.60 -41.64
C ARG A 219 50.28 -20.52 -42.87
N ALA A 220 50.26 -21.83 -42.69
CA ALA A 220 50.08 -22.79 -43.79
C ALA A 220 48.71 -22.63 -44.45
N GLY A 221 47.64 -22.51 -43.64
CA GLY A 221 46.28 -22.22 -44.09
C GLY A 221 46.17 -20.92 -44.88
N ALA A 222 46.76 -19.84 -44.36
CA ALA A 222 46.79 -18.56 -45.05
C ALA A 222 47.57 -18.62 -46.38
N ALA A 223 48.70 -19.35 -46.41
CA ALA A 223 49.48 -19.54 -47.65
C ALA A 223 48.74 -20.38 -48.70
N ILE A 224 48.03 -21.44 -48.28
CA ILE A 224 47.21 -22.28 -49.17
C ILE A 224 46.00 -21.49 -49.70
N GLY A 225 45.30 -20.77 -48.82
CA GLY A 225 44.16 -19.92 -49.19
C GLY A 225 44.55 -18.79 -50.15
N ALA A 226 45.69 -18.13 -49.92
CA ALA A 226 46.22 -17.12 -50.83
C ALA A 226 46.68 -17.72 -52.17
N GLY A 227 47.35 -18.88 -52.15
CA GLY A 227 47.80 -19.57 -53.35
C GLY A 227 46.65 -20.03 -54.27
N LEU A 228 45.55 -20.51 -53.68
CA LEU A 228 44.33 -20.85 -54.41
C LEU A 228 43.65 -19.64 -55.05
N GLY A 229 43.87 -18.42 -54.54
CA GLY A 229 43.36 -17.18 -55.14
C GLY A 229 44.10 -16.69 -56.39
N VAL A 230 45.25 -17.29 -56.75
CA VAL A 230 46.16 -16.73 -57.78
C VAL A 230 46.63 -17.74 -58.85
N ALA A 231 46.52 -19.06 -58.62
CA ALA A 231 47.01 -20.06 -59.57
C ALA A 231 46.16 -20.14 -60.89
N GLY A 232 46.75 -20.19 -62.09
CA GLY A 232 48.18 -20.18 -62.45
C GLY A 232 48.38 -19.75 -63.94
N PRO A 233 49.41 -20.23 -64.67
CA PRO A 233 50.12 -21.51 -64.50
C PRO A 233 51.63 -21.41 -64.14
N ALA A 234 52.25 -22.60 -63.99
CA ALA A 234 53.69 -22.89 -64.14
C ALA A 234 54.69 -22.68 -62.96
N VAL A 235 54.57 -23.50 -61.91
CA VAL A 235 55.71 -24.18 -61.22
C VAL A 235 55.20 -25.58 -60.77
N GLY A 236 55.94 -26.69 -60.76
CA GLY A 236 57.29 -26.93 -61.29
C GLY A 236 58.01 -28.13 -60.64
N LYS A 237 57.69 -29.36 -61.08
CA LYS A 237 58.47 -30.63 -60.97
C LYS A 237 59.27 -30.92 -59.67
N LEU A 238 58.87 -31.96 -58.92
CA LEU A 238 59.69 -33.16 -58.61
C LEU A 238 58.91 -34.20 -57.78
N VAL A 239 59.52 -35.39 -57.59
CA VAL A 239 59.01 -36.58 -56.86
C VAL A 239 57.87 -37.35 -57.57
N GLY A 240 57.99 -38.68 -57.64
CA GLY A 240 56.83 -39.59 -57.83
C GLY A 240 56.91 -40.67 -58.92
N ALA A 241 57.71 -40.50 -59.97
CA ALA A 241 57.83 -41.49 -61.04
C ALA A 241 58.83 -42.61 -60.65
N GLY A 242 58.38 -43.87 -60.55
CA GLY A 242 59.27 -44.98 -60.18
C GLY A 242 58.68 -46.40 -60.28
N VAL A 243 57.62 -46.72 -59.53
CA VAL A 243 57.31 -48.13 -59.19
C VAL A 243 56.02 -48.69 -59.81
N ARG A 244 54.98 -47.88 -60.05
CA ARG A 244 53.62 -48.39 -60.34
C ARG A 244 53.31 -48.66 -61.84
N ALA A 245 54.28 -49.23 -62.56
CA ALA A 245 54.18 -49.52 -64.00
C ALA A 245 53.95 -51.01 -64.35
N PHE A 246 53.97 -51.93 -63.36
CA PHE A 246 54.09 -53.38 -63.64
C PHE A 246 53.05 -54.32 -63.02
N THR A 247 51.93 -53.81 -62.47
CA THR A 247 50.78 -54.65 -62.09
C THR A 247 49.43 -54.07 -62.55
N SER A 248 48.80 -54.76 -63.51
CA SER A 248 47.34 -55.01 -63.63
C SER A 248 46.91 -55.25 -65.08
N ARG A 249 46.34 -56.44 -65.35
CA ARG A 249 45.58 -56.73 -66.58
C ARG A 249 44.11 -56.97 -66.23
N GLY A 250 43.39 -55.89 -65.93
CA GLY A 250 41.95 -55.92 -65.64
C GLY A 250 41.27 -54.65 -66.16
N ARG A 251 40.72 -54.71 -67.38
CA ARG A 251 40.26 -53.52 -68.15
C ARG A 251 38.90 -52.95 -67.69
N GLY A 252 38.74 -52.77 -66.39
CA GLY A 252 37.59 -52.11 -65.75
C GLY A 252 37.89 -51.73 -64.29
N ASN A 253 38.61 -52.60 -63.57
CA ASN A 253 38.94 -52.39 -62.16
C ASN A 253 39.91 -51.23 -61.91
N ALA A 254 40.76 -50.85 -62.86
CA ALA A 254 41.82 -49.86 -62.63
C ALA A 254 41.27 -48.54 -62.04
N ALA A 255 40.17 -48.01 -62.58
CA ALA A 255 39.54 -46.80 -62.09
C ALA A 255 38.86 -46.97 -60.71
N VAL A 256 38.36 -48.18 -60.38
CA VAL A 256 37.76 -48.47 -59.07
C VAL A 256 38.85 -48.62 -58.00
N ASN A 257 39.93 -49.33 -58.30
CA ASN A 257 41.07 -49.46 -57.39
C ASN A 257 41.81 -48.11 -57.21
N GLU A 258 41.96 -47.31 -58.27
CA GLU A 258 42.49 -45.94 -58.20
C GLU A 258 41.58 -45.00 -57.39
N ALA A 259 40.26 -45.23 -57.38
CA ALA A 259 39.31 -44.47 -56.57
C ALA A 259 39.21 -44.92 -55.09
N LEU A 260 39.64 -46.15 -54.77
CA LEU A 260 39.72 -46.68 -53.41
C LEU A 260 41.14 -46.58 -52.81
N GLU A 261 42.13 -46.10 -53.56
CA GLU A 261 43.50 -45.91 -53.07
C GLU A 261 43.54 -44.92 -51.89
N GLY A 262 44.07 -45.37 -50.75
CA GLY A 262 44.13 -44.61 -49.49
C GLY A 262 42.99 -44.91 -48.51
N ILE A 263 41.96 -45.68 -48.93
CA ILE A 263 40.85 -46.11 -48.07
C ILE A 263 41.20 -47.44 -47.41
N SER A 264 40.99 -47.57 -46.10
CA SER A 264 41.31 -48.80 -45.37
C SER A 264 40.17 -49.82 -45.34
N ASP A 265 40.51 -51.06 -45.01
CA ASP A 265 39.58 -52.14 -44.69
C ASP A 265 38.56 -51.80 -43.58
N LYS A 266 38.97 -50.91 -42.66
CA LYS A 266 38.12 -50.39 -41.57
C LYS A 266 37.11 -49.39 -42.13
N ASP A 267 37.52 -48.49 -43.01
CA ASP A 267 36.64 -47.47 -43.59
C ASP A 267 35.60 -48.12 -44.51
N LEU A 268 35.99 -49.12 -45.30
CA LEU A 268 35.05 -49.96 -46.06
C LEU A 268 34.08 -50.74 -45.16
N ALA A 269 34.50 -51.16 -43.96
CA ALA A 269 33.63 -51.83 -43.00
C ALA A 269 32.64 -50.84 -42.35
N SER A 270 33.11 -49.66 -41.95
CA SER A 270 32.28 -48.60 -41.39
C SER A 270 31.32 -48.00 -42.42
N ALA A 271 31.71 -47.91 -43.70
CA ALA A 271 30.82 -47.49 -44.78
C ALA A 271 29.75 -48.55 -45.08
N GLN A 272 30.10 -49.85 -45.04
CA GLN A 272 29.12 -50.93 -45.10
C GLN A 272 28.10 -50.80 -43.94
N PHE A 273 28.59 -50.64 -42.71
CA PHE A 273 27.74 -50.46 -41.52
C PHE A 273 26.86 -49.21 -41.62
N LEU A 274 27.35 -48.09 -42.16
CA LEU A 274 26.57 -46.88 -42.37
C LEU A 274 25.45 -47.07 -43.40
N ILE A 275 25.69 -47.80 -44.50
CA ILE A 275 24.64 -48.10 -45.51
C ILE A 275 23.61 -49.10 -44.94
N GLU A 276 24.04 -50.08 -44.17
CA GLU A 276 23.14 -51.03 -43.48
C GLU A 276 22.31 -50.31 -42.41
N GLN A 277 22.93 -49.42 -41.62
CA GLN A 277 22.25 -48.56 -40.64
C GLN A 277 21.23 -47.65 -41.33
N ALA A 278 21.62 -46.97 -42.41
CA ALA A 278 20.76 -46.05 -43.17
C ALA A 278 19.49 -46.74 -43.70
N LYS A 279 19.59 -48.00 -44.12
CA LYS A 279 18.45 -48.83 -44.56
C LYS A 279 17.63 -49.41 -43.40
N SER A 280 18.19 -49.48 -42.20
CA SER A 280 17.49 -49.91 -40.98
C SER A 280 16.70 -48.80 -40.27
N LEU A 281 16.82 -47.55 -40.73
CA LEU A 281 16.08 -46.42 -40.16
C LEU A 281 14.54 -46.57 -40.35
N PRO A 282 13.73 -46.00 -39.45
CA PRO A 282 12.27 -45.89 -39.65
C PRO A 282 11.91 -45.25 -40.99
N GLY A 283 10.68 -45.48 -41.49
CA GLY A 283 10.22 -44.90 -42.76
C GLY A 283 10.76 -45.57 -44.03
N GLY A 284 11.40 -46.74 -43.91
CA GLY A 284 11.95 -47.51 -45.04
C GLY A 284 13.41 -47.19 -45.39
N GLY A 285 14.04 -46.30 -44.64
CA GLY A 285 15.47 -46.01 -44.71
C GLY A 285 15.91 -45.13 -45.88
N VAL A 286 17.17 -44.68 -45.80
CA VAL A 286 17.83 -43.88 -46.84
C VAL A 286 18.79 -44.76 -47.62
N ASN A 287 18.69 -44.74 -48.95
CA ASN A 287 19.69 -45.37 -49.81
C ASN A 287 20.88 -44.40 -50.02
N LEU A 288 22.01 -44.71 -49.37
CA LEU A 288 23.32 -44.10 -49.59
C LEU A 288 24.10 -44.86 -50.67
N THR A 289 24.90 -44.16 -51.47
CA THR A 289 25.90 -44.80 -52.33
C THR A 289 27.16 -45.17 -51.53
N LEU A 290 28.01 -46.01 -52.12
CA LEU A 290 29.30 -46.37 -51.54
C LEU A 290 30.24 -45.15 -51.41
N ASP A 291 30.24 -44.22 -52.38
CA ASP A 291 31.07 -43.01 -52.29
C ASP A 291 30.57 -42.03 -51.22
N GLU A 292 29.26 -41.86 -51.05
CA GLU A 292 28.68 -41.06 -49.98
C GLU A 292 29.02 -41.61 -48.59
N ALA A 293 28.82 -42.91 -48.39
CA ALA A 293 29.11 -43.55 -47.11
C ALA A 293 30.62 -43.57 -46.80
N LEU A 294 31.49 -43.76 -47.80
CA LEU A 294 32.94 -43.68 -47.62
C LEU A 294 33.39 -42.26 -47.28
N ASN A 295 32.82 -41.21 -47.90
CA ASN A 295 33.18 -39.85 -47.56
C ASN A 295 32.66 -39.44 -46.17
N ALA A 296 31.46 -39.87 -45.78
CA ALA A 296 30.96 -39.67 -44.42
C ALA A 296 31.86 -40.31 -43.35
N VAL A 297 32.32 -41.55 -43.59
CA VAL A 297 33.21 -42.28 -42.67
C VAL A 297 34.64 -41.72 -42.64
N THR A 298 35.13 -41.19 -43.76
CA THR A 298 36.51 -40.68 -43.89
C THR A 298 36.64 -39.16 -43.73
N GLY A 299 35.57 -38.46 -43.33
CA GLY A 299 35.58 -36.99 -43.18
C GLY A 299 35.83 -36.25 -44.51
N GLY A 300 35.31 -36.77 -45.61
CA GLY A 300 35.46 -36.22 -46.96
C GLY A 300 36.76 -36.59 -47.69
N GLN A 301 37.59 -37.50 -47.15
CA GLN A 301 38.86 -37.86 -47.79
C GLN A 301 38.71 -38.78 -49.01
N ALA A 302 37.64 -39.56 -49.11
CA ALA A 302 37.30 -40.43 -50.24
C ALA A 302 36.85 -39.68 -51.54
N THR A 303 37.42 -38.50 -51.77
CA THR A 303 37.17 -37.58 -52.90
C THR A 303 37.18 -38.26 -54.28
N ARG A 304 38.09 -39.23 -54.50
CA ARG A 304 38.22 -39.96 -55.76
C ARG A 304 36.99 -40.82 -56.07
N ALA A 305 36.37 -41.41 -55.05
CA ALA A 305 35.14 -42.19 -55.19
C ALA A 305 33.97 -41.28 -55.59
N SER A 306 33.85 -40.10 -54.98
CA SER A 306 32.87 -39.07 -55.38
C SER A 306 33.13 -38.56 -56.80
N GLN A 307 34.38 -38.37 -57.20
CA GLN A 307 34.72 -37.98 -58.58
C GLN A 307 34.32 -39.06 -59.60
N LEU A 308 34.53 -40.34 -59.28
CA LEU A 308 34.09 -41.46 -60.10
C LEU A 308 32.55 -41.50 -60.22
N ALA A 309 31.83 -41.40 -59.09
CA ALA A 309 30.37 -41.34 -59.07
C ALA A 309 29.82 -40.13 -59.84
N ARG A 310 30.49 -38.97 -59.76
CA ARG A 310 30.18 -37.75 -60.51
C ARG A 310 30.29 -37.95 -62.01
N VAL A 311 31.35 -38.60 -62.48
CA VAL A 311 31.54 -38.87 -63.91
C VAL A 311 30.52 -39.89 -64.41
N VAL A 312 30.21 -40.93 -63.64
CA VAL A 312 29.18 -41.92 -64.01
C VAL A 312 27.78 -41.32 -64.03
N ALA A 313 27.40 -40.49 -63.05
CA ALA A 313 26.10 -39.82 -63.02
C ALA A 313 25.90 -38.81 -64.19
N ASN A 314 26.99 -38.30 -64.76
CA ASN A 314 26.99 -37.35 -65.87
C ASN A 314 27.37 -37.96 -67.24
N SER A 315 27.74 -39.25 -67.32
CA SER A 315 28.28 -39.87 -68.56
C SER A 315 27.28 -39.95 -69.72
N GLY A 316 25.98 -39.86 -69.41
CA GLY A 316 24.89 -40.21 -70.31
C GLY A 316 24.76 -41.73 -70.54
N GLY A 317 23.56 -42.17 -70.91
CA GLY A 317 23.23 -43.60 -71.03
C GLY A 317 23.01 -44.28 -69.68
N GLU A 318 23.18 -45.61 -69.64
CA GLU A 318 22.60 -46.46 -68.60
C GLU A 318 23.19 -46.27 -67.20
N GLY A 319 24.51 -46.07 -67.06
CA GLY A 319 25.12 -45.69 -65.78
C GLY A 319 24.56 -44.38 -65.22
N GLY A 320 24.42 -43.37 -66.08
CA GLY A 320 23.73 -42.13 -65.76
C GLY A 320 22.25 -42.37 -65.39
N ARG A 321 21.54 -43.25 -66.11
CA ARG A 321 20.14 -43.59 -65.81
C ARG A 321 20.01 -44.19 -64.41
N VAL A 322 20.81 -45.20 -64.08
CA VAL A 322 20.84 -45.86 -62.76
C VAL A 322 21.15 -44.88 -61.63
N MET A 323 22.17 -44.03 -61.77
CA MET A 323 22.50 -43.04 -60.73
C MET A 323 21.40 -41.97 -60.57
N ASN A 324 20.80 -41.47 -61.67
CA ASN A 324 19.72 -40.49 -61.57
C ASN A 324 18.43 -41.11 -61.00
N GLU A 325 18.12 -42.37 -61.33
CA GLU A 325 16.99 -43.15 -60.76
C GLU A 325 17.17 -43.38 -59.26
N PHE A 326 18.38 -43.79 -58.82
CA PHE A 326 18.75 -43.94 -57.42
C PHE A 326 18.59 -42.62 -56.63
N TYR A 327 19.04 -41.49 -57.20
CA TYR A 327 18.86 -40.17 -56.57
C TYR A 327 17.43 -39.61 -56.70
N ALA A 328 16.60 -40.09 -57.62
CA ALA A 328 15.24 -39.59 -57.81
C ALA A 328 14.30 -39.97 -56.65
N GLY A 329 14.45 -41.18 -56.09
CA GLY A 329 13.68 -41.61 -54.92
C GLY A 329 14.11 -40.97 -53.60
N ARG A 330 15.30 -40.34 -53.56
CA ARG A 330 15.90 -39.85 -52.30
C ARG A 330 15.07 -38.83 -51.52
N PRO A 331 14.43 -37.80 -52.12
CA PRO A 331 13.64 -36.83 -51.36
C PRO A 331 12.51 -37.51 -50.56
N ALA A 332 11.78 -38.45 -51.18
CA ALA A 332 10.73 -39.21 -50.51
C ALA A 332 11.29 -40.16 -49.42
N SER A 333 12.46 -40.78 -49.63
CA SER A 333 13.14 -41.52 -48.55
C SER A 333 13.50 -40.61 -47.36
N ILE A 334 14.00 -39.41 -47.60
CA ILE A 334 14.37 -38.45 -46.55
C ILE A 334 13.12 -37.98 -45.80
N GLU A 335 12.04 -37.66 -46.51
CA GLU A 335 10.73 -37.27 -45.95
C GLU A 335 10.12 -38.37 -45.07
N ASN A 336 10.06 -39.61 -45.57
CA ASN A 336 9.55 -40.75 -44.81
C ASN A 336 10.40 -41.06 -43.56
N VAL A 337 11.73 -41.00 -43.68
CA VAL A 337 12.66 -41.24 -42.56
C VAL A 337 12.56 -40.12 -41.52
N GLY A 338 12.44 -38.86 -41.95
CA GLY A 338 12.21 -37.70 -41.08
C GLY A 338 10.91 -37.87 -40.28
N GLY A 339 9.78 -38.04 -40.97
CA GLY A 339 8.47 -38.22 -40.33
C GLY A 339 8.44 -39.39 -39.33
N ALA A 340 8.89 -40.57 -39.75
CA ALA A 340 8.94 -41.77 -38.89
C ALA A 340 9.99 -41.67 -37.76
N GLY A 341 10.99 -40.80 -37.90
CA GLY A 341 11.90 -40.41 -36.83
C GLY A 341 11.24 -39.48 -35.81
N PHE A 342 10.53 -38.45 -36.28
CA PHE A 342 9.80 -37.50 -35.43
C PHE A 342 8.66 -38.15 -34.64
N GLU A 343 8.01 -39.19 -35.20
CA GLU A 343 7.06 -40.03 -34.47
C GLU A 343 7.66 -40.74 -33.24
N LYS A 344 8.96 -41.07 -33.24
CA LYS A 344 9.64 -41.61 -32.06
C LYS A 344 9.88 -40.54 -30.98
N ILE A 345 9.96 -39.28 -31.38
CA ILE A 345 10.04 -38.14 -30.45
C ILE A 345 8.67 -37.90 -29.84
N ALA A 346 7.64 -37.68 -30.67
CA ALA A 346 6.24 -37.56 -30.23
C ALA A 346 5.26 -37.96 -31.35
N PRO A 347 4.06 -38.48 -31.01
CA PRO A 347 2.97 -38.61 -31.99
C PRO A 347 2.62 -37.23 -32.58
N GLN A 348 2.19 -37.21 -33.84
CA GLN A 348 1.80 -35.96 -34.51
C GLN A 348 0.64 -35.30 -33.76
N ASN A 349 0.75 -34.00 -33.47
CA ASN A 349 -0.34 -33.28 -32.84
C ASN A 349 -1.42 -32.95 -33.88
N LEU A 350 -2.65 -33.39 -33.60
CA LEU A 350 -3.82 -33.15 -34.44
C LEU A 350 -4.45 -31.76 -34.21
N ASP A 351 -4.06 -31.06 -33.13
CA ASP A 351 -4.38 -29.65 -32.89
C ASP A 351 -3.10 -28.80 -32.75
N PRO A 352 -2.52 -28.30 -33.86
CA PRO A 352 -1.38 -27.39 -33.84
C PRO A 352 -1.67 -26.05 -33.16
N THR A 353 -2.94 -25.65 -33.06
CA THR A 353 -3.39 -24.38 -32.48
C THR A 353 -3.49 -24.43 -30.96
N GLY A 354 -4.01 -25.51 -30.38
CA GLY A 354 -4.04 -25.75 -28.93
C GLY A 354 -2.66 -25.92 -28.31
N LEU A 355 -1.67 -26.40 -29.08
CA LEU A 355 -0.31 -26.66 -28.59
C LEU A 355 0.34 -25.46 -27.89
N GLY A 356 0.11 -24.24 -28.38
CA GLY A 356 0.67 -23.03 -27.77
C GLY A 356 0.14 -22.79 -26.35
N PHE A 357 -1.16 -22.99 -26.14
CA PHE A 357 -1.80 -22.91 -24.82
C PHE A 357 -1.36 -24.07 -23.91
N ASP A 358 -1.26 -25.29 -24.44
CA ASP A 358 -0.83 -26.45 -23.65
C ASP A 358 0.64 -26.38 -23.23
N VAL A 359 1.51 -25.81 -24.07
CA VAL A 359 2.92 -25.50 -23.77
C VAL A 359 3.02 -24.38 -22.73
N GLN A 360 2.24 -23.31 -22.87
CA GLN A 360 2.19 -22.22 -21.88
C GLN A 360 1.71 -22.75 -20.51
N ALA A 361 0.65 -23.57 -20.49
CA ALA A 361 0.13 -24.20 -19.27
C ALA A 361 1.13 -25.21 -18.66
N ALA A 362 1.85 -25.99 -19.48
CA ALA A 362 2.93 -26.84 -19.01
C ALA A 362 4.05 -26.03 -18.36
N ALA A 363 4.41 -24.88 -18.96
CA ALA A 363 5.44 -23.99 -18.45
C ALA A 363 5.00 -23.32 -17.14
N GLN A 364 3.78 -22.78 -17.06
CA GLN A 364 3.23 -22.20 -15.83
C GLN A 364 3.17 -23.22 -14.69
N ALA A 365 2.76 -24.46 -14.96
CA ALA A 365 2.82 -25.55 -13.99
C ALA A 365 4.26 -25.90 -13.58
N GLY A 366 5.22 -25.90 -14.53
CA GLY A 366 6.64 -26.11 -14.25
C GLY A 366 7.25 -24.99 -13.40
N VAL A 367 6.91 -23.73 -13.68
CA VAL A 367 7.29 -22.56 -12.87
C VAL A 367 6.73 -22.68 -11.45
N ALA A 368 5.45 -23.06 -11.29
CA ALA A 368 4.84 -23.27 -9.98
C ALA A 368 5.46 -24.45 -9.19
N GLN A 369 6.10 -25.40 -9.86
CA GLN A 369 6.84 -26.52 -9.25
C GLN A 369 8.31 -26.21 -8.92
N THR A 370 8.83 -25.04 -9.30
CA THR A 370 10.19 -24.62 -8.87
C THR A 370 10.23 -24.33 -7.36
N PRO A 371 11.41 -24.43 -6.70
CA PRO A 371 11.55 -24.02 -5.30
C PRO A 371 11.01 -22.61 -5.02
N GLU A 372 11.24 -21.68 -5.96
CA GLU A 372 10.76 -20.30 -5.91
C GLU A 372 9.25 -20.19 -6.05
N GLY A 373 8.64 -20.96 -6.97
CA GLY A 373 7.19 -21.03 -7.15
C GLY A 373 6.48 -21.63 -5.93
N VAL A 374 7.06 -22.69 -5.35
CA VAL A 374 6.58 -23.31 -4.10
C VAL A 374 6.73 -22.34 -2.93
N ALA A 375 7.87 -21.65 -2.79
CA ALA A 375 8.08 -20.64 -1.76
C ALA A 375 7.05 -19.49 -1.86
N LEU A 376 6.77 -18.98 -3.06
CA LEU A 376 5.75 -17.94 -3.24
C LEU A 376 4.34 -18.45 -2.91
N SER A 377 4.02 -19.70 -3.26
CA SER A 377 2.75 -20.34 -2.91
C SER A 377 2.58 -20.46 -1.39
N GLN A 378 3.62 -20.90 -0.68
CA GLN A 378 3.65 -21.01 0.78
C GLN A 378 3.55 -19.63 1.45
N ALA A 379 4.33 -18.64 1.01
CA ALA A 379 4.32 -17.29 1.56
C ALA A 379 2.95 -16.59 1.35
N ARG A 380 2.34 -16.73 0.16
CA ARG A 380 0.97 -16.24 -0.09
C ARG A 380 -0.08 -16.96 0.76
N SER A 381 0.10 -18.25 1.03
CA SER A 381 -0.78 -19.01 1.93
C SER A 381 -0.64 -18.54 3.39
N ALA A 382 0.57 -18.18 3.83
CA ALA A 382 0.83 -17.70 5.19
C ALA A 382 0.21 -16.31 5.48
N LEU A 383 0.05 -15.45 4.47
CA LEU A 383 -0.71 -14.20 4.61
C LEU A 383 -2.19 -14.46 4.97
N GLY A 384 -2.76 -15.56 4.50
CA GLY A 384 -4.16 -15.94 4.68
C GLY A 384 -5.09 -15.42 3.56
N PRO A 385 -6.41 -15.59 3.70
CA PRO A 385 -7.37 -15.07 2.73
C PRO A 385 -7.36 -13.54 2.71
N ARG A 386 -7.66 -12.95 1.53
CA ARG A 386 -7.87 -11.49 1.42
C ARG A 386 -9.04 -11.05 2.29
N VAL A 387 -8.85 -9.98 3.05
CA VAL A 387 -9.85 -9.40 3.95
C VAL A 387 -10.35 -8.07 3.39
N SER A 388 -11.65 -7.98 3.10
CA SER A 388 -12.26 -6.73 2.64
C SER A 388 -12.31 -5.67 3.75
N GLN A 389 -12.48 -4.40 3.37
CA GLN A 389 -12.63 -3.30 4.34
C GLN A 389 -13.83 -3.53 5.27
N ASP A 390 -14.97 -3.93 4.70
CA ASP A 390 -16.19 -4.26 5.45
C ASP A 390 -16.01 -5.48 6.37
N GLN A 391 -15.44 -6.59 5.88
CA GLN A 391 -15.19 -7.80 6.71
C GLN A 391 -14.29 -7.51 7.92
N ALA A 392 -13.22 -6.74 7.70
CA ALA A 392 -12.37 -6.28 8.79
C ALA A 392 -13.13 -5.36 9.73
N GLY A 393 -13.86 -4.39 9.18
CA GLY A 393 -14.64 -3.41 9.91
C GLY A 393 -15.71 -4.01 10.81
N GLN A 394 -16.56 -4.90 10.30
CA GLN A 394 -17.56 -5.63 11.09
C GLN A 394 -16.92 -6.39 12.26
N THR A 395 -15.79 -7.06 12.00
CA THR A 395 -15.07 -7.85 13.01
C THR A 395 -14.47 -6.93 14.09
N ILE A 396 -13.74 -5.89 13.68
CA ILE A 396 -13.12 -4.89 14.56
C ILE A 396 -14.20 -4.19 15.39
N GLN A 397 -15.25 -3.68 14.76
CA GLN A 397 -16.28 -2.89 15.41
C GLN A 397 -17.07 -3.71 16.43
N LYS A 398 -17.46 -4.95 16.08
CA LYS A 398 -18.13 -5.88 17.00
C LYS A 398 -17.28 -6.23 18.22
N GLU A 399 -16.01 -6.58 17.99
CA GLU A 399 -15.10 -6.98 19.06
C GLU A 399 -14.71 -5.78 19.95
N MET A 400 -14.40 -4.62 19.38
CA MET A 400 -14.06 -3.40 20.13
C MET A 400 -15.27 -2.81 20.88
N ARG A 401 -16.47 -2.87 20.31
CA ARG A 401 -17.71 -2.52 21.05
C ARG A 401 -17.89 -3.46 22.24
N GLY A 402 -17.65 -4.77 22.06
CA GLY A 402 -17.63 -5.76 23.14
C GLY A 402 -16.52 -5.58 24.18
N VAL A 403 -15.47 -4.80 23.92
CA VAL A 403 -14.50 -4.34 24.93
C VAL A 403 -15.05 -3.12 25.67
N ALA A 404 -15.52 -2.10 24.96
CA ALA A 404 -16.12 -0.89 25.54
C ALA A 404 -17.27 -1.23 26.50
N ASP A 405 -18.23 -2.06 26.07
CA ASP A 405 -19.38 -2.47 26.87
C ASP A 405 -18.97 -3.24 28.14
N LYS A 406 -17.87 -4.02 28.11
CA LYS A 406 -17.34 -4.71 29.29
C LYS A 406 -16.62 -3.77 30.26
N LEU A 407 -15.95 -2.74 29.74
CA LEU A 407 -15.31 -1.71 30.58
C LEU A 407 -16.38 -0.83 31.24
N GLU A 408 -17.44 -0.47 30.52
CA GLU A 408 -18.57 0.28 31.06
C GLU A 408 -19.37 -0.53 32.08
N ALA A 409 -19.65 -1.81 31.81
CA ALA A 409 -20.29 -2.69 32.77
C ALA A 409 -19.46 -2.81 34.07
N LYS A 410 -18.13 -2.96 33.97
CA LYS A 410 -17.24 -2.99 35.15
C LYS A 410 -17.20 -1.65 35.90
N ARG A 411 -17.17 -0.52 35.20
CA ARG A 411 -17.26 0.81 35.82
C ARG A 411 -18.58 0.95 36.58
N SER A 412 -19.69 0.61 35.94
CA SER A 412 -21.04 0.70 36.51
C SER A 412 -21.24 -0.25 37.69
N GLU A 413 -20.74 -1.48 37.61
CA GLU A 413 -20.79 -2.45 38.72
C GLU A 413 -20.00 -1.98 39.93
N GLN A 414 -18.79 -1.45 39.73
CA GLN A 414 -17.96 -0.91 40.82
C GLN A 414 -18.59 0.36 41.40
N ALA A 415 -19.05 1.28 40.56
CA ALA A 415 -19.75 2.49 40.99
C ALA A 415 -20.98 2.17 41.84
N ASN A 416 -21.80 1.20 41.42
CA ASN A 416 -22.99 0.78 42.18
C ASN A 416 -22.64 0.21 43.56
N LYS A 417 -21.47 -0.43 43.72
CA LYS A 417 -20.97 -0.91 45.02
C LYS A 417 -20.48 0.25 45.88
N ASP A 418 -19.61 1.09 45.32
CA ASP A 418 -18.98 2.19 46.06
C ASP A 418 -20.02 3.26 46.48
N TYR A 419 -20.96 3.60 45.60
CA TYR A 419 -22.09 4.49 45.93
C TYR A 419 -23.21 3.81 46.73
N ALA A 420 -23.23 2.48 46.87
CA ALA A 420 -24.07 1.82 47.89
C ALA A 420 -23.41 1.93 49.28
N ALA A 421 -22.09 1.72 49.38
CA ALA A 421 -21.36 1.94 50.62
C ALA A 421 -21.46 3.42 51.08
N ALA A 422 -21.30 4.38 50.16
CA ALA A 422 -21.39 5.80 50.48
C ALA A 422 -22.77 6.27 50.97
N ARG A 423 -23.86 5.65 50.50
CA ARG A 423 -25.22 5.90 51.04
C ARG A 423 -25.46 5.24 52.40
N GLY A 424 -24.69 4.20 52.73
CA GLY A 424 -24.68 3.54 54.05
C GLY A 424 -23.73 4.16 55.07
N ALA A 425 -23.15 5.35 54.79
CA ALA A 425 -22.26 6.04 55.71
C ALA A 425 -22.96 6.45 57.02
N PRO A 426 -22.27 6.48 58.17
CA PRO A 426 -22.85 6.89 59.45
C PRO A 426 -23.16 8.40 59.51
N GLU A 427 -24.22 8.76 60.24
CA GLU A 427 -24.67 10.15 60.44
C GLU A 427 -23.81 10.90 61.47
N ASN A 428 -22.56 11.18 61.10
CA ASN A 428 -21.56 11.78 61.98
C ASN A 428 -21.46 13.32 61.89
N VAL A 429 -22.14 13.97 60.94
CA VAL A 429 -22.08 15.42 60.73
C VAL A 429 -23.25 16.09 61.45
N GLY A 430 -22.96 16.77 62.55
CA GLY A 430 -23.93 17.59 63.28
C GLY A 430 -24.02 19.00 62.71
N VAL A 431 -25.23 19.44 62.36
CA VAL A 431 -25.54 20.83 62.00
C VAL A 431 -26.30 21.48 63.14
N GLU A 432 -25.76 22.57 63.69
CA GLU A 432 -26.40 23.35 64.76
C GLU A 432 -27.62 24.12 64.23
N ARG A 433 -28.79 23.92 64.84
CA ARG A 433 -29.99 24.74 64.64
C ARG A 433 -30.54 25.23 65.98
N THR A 434 -31.31 26.32 65.95
CA THR A 434 -32.02 26.83 67.15
C THR A 434 -33.49 26.44 67.08
N VAL A 435 -33.96 25.65 68.05
CA VAL A 435 -35.37 25.25 68.16
C VAL A 435 -36.01 25.97 69.35
N THR A 436 -37.17 26.61 69.12
CA THR A 436 -37.95 27.20 70.21
C THR A 436 -38.73 26.10 70.93
N VAL A 437 -38.50 25.96 72.23
CA VAL A 437 -39.16 24.98 73.09
C VAL A 437 -39.94 25.70 74.19
N GLU A 438 -41.13 25.20 74.53
CA GLU A 438 -41.94 25.73 75.63
C GLU A 438 -41.68 24.94 76.93
N ARG A 439 -41.22 25.63 77.96
CA ARG A 439 -40.89 25.04 79.27
C ARG A 439 -41.87 25.55 80.34
N PRO A 440 -42.41 24.69 81.23
CA PRO A 440 -43.07 25.14 82.45
C PRO A 440 -42.06 25.82 83.39
N GLY A 441 -42.35 27.05 83.83
CA GLY A 441 -41.46 27.81 84.72
C GLY A 441 -41.65 27.51 86.21
N GLU A 442 -40.64 27.82 87.01
CA GLU A 442 -40.75 27.91 88.47
C GLU A 442 -41.67 29.08 88.87
N PRO A 443 -42.35 29.02 90.04
CA PRO A 443 -43.34 30.03 90.45
C PRO A 443 -42.69 31.35 90.91
N ILE A 444 -42.28 32.17 89.95
CA ILE A 444 -41.82 33.54 90.17
C ILE A 444 -43.02 34.44 90.50
N VAL A 445 -42.95 35.16 91.62
CA VAL A 445 -43.93 36.20 91.97
C VAL A 445 -43.54 37.51 91.29
N THR A 446 -44.18 37.80 90.16
CA THR A 446 -44.16 39.13 89.51
C THR A 446 -45.58 39.66 89.32
N PRO A 447 -45.81 40.99 89.38
CA PRO A 447 -47.17 41.54 89.41
C PRO A 447 -47.94 41.31 88.12
N GLN A 448 -49.27 41.14 88.21
CA GLN A 448 -50.11 41.46 87.05
C GLN A 448 -50.12 42.97 86.84
N GLU A 449 -49.98 43.38 85.58
CA GLU A 449 -50.29 44.74 85.16
C GLU A 449 -51.78 45.07 85.43
N TYR A 450 -51.99 46.06 86.30
CA TYR A 450 -53.20 46.88 86.41
C TYR A 450 -54.52 46.19 86.80
N SER A 451 -54.61 45.75 88.05
CA SER A 451 -55.82 46.07 88.84
C SER A 451 -55.84 47.58 89.11
N ARG A 452 -56.16 48.38 88.07
CA ARG A 452 -56.05 49.86 88.11
C ARG A 452 -56.69 50.43 89.38
N PRO A 453 -55.96 51.18 90.21
CA PRO A 453 -56.51 51.77 91.42
C PRO A 453 -57.65 52.73 91.04
N GLN A 454 -58.84 52.45 91.52
CA GLN A 454 -59.97 53.33 91.27
C GLN A 454 -59.90 54.55 92.18
N PHE A 455 -60.02 55.74 91.60
CA PHE A 455 -59.98 57.01 92.33
C PHE A 455 -61.40 57.58 92.53
N ARG A 456 -61.55 58.50 93.49
CA ARG A 456 -62.77 59.28 93.73
C ARG A 456 -62.84 60.50 92.81
N ASP A 457 -64.05 60.93 92.46
CA ASP A 457 -64.26 62.16 91.71
C ASP A 457 -63.82 63.35 92.58
N GLY A 458 -62.84 64.13 92.10
CA GLY A 458 -62.10 65.14 92.87
C GLY A 458 -60.64 64.76 93.19
N THR A 459 -60.20 63.54 92.90
CA THR A 459 -58.77 63.18 92.95
C THR A 459 -58.00 63.83 91.77
N PRO A 460 -56.73 64.26 91.93
CA PRO A 460 -55.97 64.88 90.84
C PRO A 460 -55.95 64.05 89.54
N ARG A 461 -55.94 64.77 88.40
CA ARG A 461 -56.02 64.17 87.07
C ARG A 461 -54.65 63.65 86.60
N PRO A 462 -54.62 62.64 85.71
CA PRO A 462 -53.41 62.14 85.05
C PRO A 462 -52.53 63.22 84.42
N LEU A 463 -51.33 62.88 83.99
CA LEU A 463 -50.49 63.75 83.19
C LEU A 463 -51.16 64.03 81.83
N ASP A 464 -51.14 65.30 81.40
CA ASP A 464 -51.67 65.69 80.09
C ASP A 464 -50.69 65.27 78.97
N LEU A 465 -51.20 65.01 77.77
CA LEU A 465 -50.36 64.61 76.63
C LEU A 465 -49.40 65.75 76.22
N PRO A 466 -48.17 65.43 75.74
CA PRO A 466 -47.25 66.45 75.25
C PRO A 466 -47.85 67.21 74.06
N PRO A 467 -47.68 68.54 73.99
CA PRO A 467 -48.29 69.37 72.96
C PRO A 467 -47.83 68.96 71.57
N THR A 468 -48.79 68.77 70.65
CA THR A 468 -48.50 68.31 69.29
C THR A 468 -48.17 69.48 68.38
N ALA A 469 -47.36 69.22 67.33
CA ALA A 469 -46.86 70.27 66.46
C ALA A 469 -47.97 71.07 65.72
N GLU A 470 -49.20 70.54 65.60
CA GLU A 470 -50.28 71.20 64.88
C GLU A 470 -50.81 72.46 65.60
N GLU A 471 -50.74 72.51 66.94
CA GLU A 471 -51.17 73.67 67.74
C GLU A 471 -50.21 74.89 67.62
N ALA A 472 -49.03 74.69 67.03
CA ALA A 472 -48.02 75.73 66.83
C ALA A 472 -47.84 76.20 65.36
N VAL A 473 -48.61 75.67 64.40
CA VAL A 473 -48.46 76.01 62.95
C VAL A 473 -49.31 77.22 62.56
N GLY A 474 -48.93 78.38 63.10
CA GLY A 474 -49.34 79.69 62.58
C GLY A 474 -48.33 80.24 61.56
N ALA A 475 -48.77 80.50 60.33
CA ALA A 475 -48.05 81.30 59.32
C ALA A 475 -46.66 80.78 58.83
N GLY A 476 -46.59 79.53 58.36
CA GLY A 476 -45.46 79.04 57.54
C GLY A 476 -45.78 78.97 56.03
N PRO A 477 -44.83 79.24 55.11
CA PRO A 477 -45.06 79.13 53.67
C PRO A 477 -45.17 77.66 53.21
N ILE A 478 -46.11 77.40 52.30
CA ILE A 478 -46.42 76.06 51.75
C ILE A 478 -45.63 75.83 50.44
N SER A 479 -45.32 74.57 50.08
CA SER A 479 -44.67 74.24 48.80
C SER A 479 -45.65 74.19 47.62
N LEU A 480 -45.13 74.33 46.41
CA LEU A 480 -45.90 74.38 45.16
C LEU A 480 -46.75 73.12 44.95
N ALA A 481 -46.19 71.93 45.16
CA ALA A 481 -46.93 70.68 44.97
C ALA A 481 -48.06 70.53 45.99
N ARG A 482 -47.85 70.92 47.26
CA ARG A 482 -48.89 70.88 48.30
C ARG A 482 -50.01 71.90 48.03
N TYR A 483 -49.66 73.12 47.61
CA TYR A 483 -50.64 74.15 47.24
C TYR A 483 -51.56 73.69 46.09
N ILE A 484 -50.97 73.10 45.05
CA ILE A 484 -51.70 72.55 43.90
C ILE A 484 -52.56 71.35 44.30
N ALA A 485 -52.03 70.40 45.07
CA ALA A 485 -52.77 69.23 45.56
C ALA A 485 -53.97 69.64 46.43
N GLN A 486 -53.83 70.63 47.32
CA GLN A 486 -54.93 71.15 48.15
C GLN A 486 -56.02 71.85 47.32
N ARG A 487 -55.68 72.60 46.26
CA ARG A 487 -56.62 73.45 45.49
C ARG A 487 -57.24 72.79 44.24
N GLY A 488 -57.09 71.47 44.09
CA GLY A 488 -57.80 70.67 43.08
C GLY A 488 -56.91 69.86 42.14
N GLY A 489 -55.59 70.07 42.13
CA GLY A 489 -54.65 69.40 41.24
C GLY A 489 -54.73 69.82 39.76
N ILE A 490 -53.70 69.45 39.01
CA ILE A 490 -53.62 69.65 37.56
C ILE A 490 -54.41 68.54 36.84
N ALA A 491 -55.04 68.88 35.71
CA ALA A 491 -55.66 67.93 34.80
C ALA A 491 -54.68 66.83 34.34
N LEU A 492 -55.21 65.70 33.85
CA LEU A 492 -54.42 64.66 33.18
C LEU A 492 -54.56 64.77 31.66
N ASP A 493 -53.98 65.84 31.13
CA ASP A 493 -53.73 66.07 29.70
C ASP A 493 -52.30 65.62 29.32
N GLY A 494 -51.95 65.74 28.03
CA GLY A 494 -50.86 65.00 27.40
C GLY A 494 -49.49 65.16 28.06
N ASP A 495 -49.05 66.40 28.30
CA ASP A 495 -47.73 66.68 28.84
C ASP A 495 -47.63 66.39 30.35
N VAL A 496 -48.75 66.45 31.08
CA VAL A 496 -48.83 66.06 32.49
C VAL A 496 -48.79 64.54 32.65
N LEU A 497 -49.40 63.79 31.73
CA LEU A 497 -49.30 62.33 31.68
C LEU A 497 -47.86 61.86 31.40
N ALA A 498 -47.16 62.52 30.50
CA ALA A 498 -45.76 62.21 30.14
C ALA A 498 -44.74 62.43 31.28
N THR A 499 -45.13 63.10 32.37
CA THR A 499 -44.24 63.46 33.49
C THR A 499 -44.53 62.70 34.79
N ASP A 500 -45.40 61.68 34.76
CA ASP A 500 -45.70 60.76 35.87
C ASP A 500 -46.27 61.43 37.15
N LEU A 501 -46.66 62.71 37.07
CA LEU A 501 -47.19 63.51 38.20
C LEU A 501 -48.50 62.95 38.80
N HIS A 502 -49.20 62.07 38.07
CA HIS A 502 -50.33 61.31 38.59
C HIS A 502 -49.97 60.38 39.75
N ARG A 503 -48.67 60.06 39.93
CA ARG A 503 -48.13 59.22 41.02
C ARG A 503 -47.57 60.04 42.19
N PHE A 504 -47.40 61.35 42.01
CA PHE A 504 -46.85 62.22 43.04
C PHE A 504 -47.96 62.62 44.03
N ASN A 505 -48.06 61.88 45.14
CA ASN A 505 -49.03 62.07 46.21
C ASN A 505 -48.42 62.89 47.35
N ILE A 506 -49.09 63.97 47.76
CA ILE A 506 -48.72 64.77 48.93
C ILE A 506 -49.56 64.32 50.13
N PRO A 507 -48.95 63.82 51.23
CA PRO A 507 -49.67 63.44 52.44
C PRO A 507 -50.58 64.57 52.95
N GLY A 508 -51.85 64.22 53.20
CA GLY A 508 -52.91 65.15 53.62
C GLY A 508 -53.52 66.01 52.51
N ALA A 509 -53.05 65.94 51.25
CA ALA A 509 -53.55 66.74 50.13
C ALA A 509 -53.88 65.93 48.85
N GLY A 510 -53.31 64.74 48.70
CA GLY A 510 -53.55 63.86 47.56
C GLY A 510 -52.61 64.13 46.37
N ASN A 511 -52.97 63.56 45.21
CA ASN A 511 -52.11 63.58 44.02
C ASN A 511 -52.09 64.96 43.34
N VAL A 512 -50.90 65.39 42.91
CA VAL A 512 -50.67 66.70 42.27
C VAL A 512 -51.39 66.80 40.92
N ALA A 513 -51.46 65.70 40.15
CA ALA A 513 -52.27 65.59 38.94
C ALA A 513 -53.35 64.50 39.06
N ARG A 514 -54.56 64.77 38.56
CA ARG A 514 -55.72 63.84 38.61
C ARG A 514 -56.73 64.14 37.50
N THR A 515 -57.58 63.15 37.19
CA THR A 515 -58.55 63.21 36.07
C THR A 515 -59.56 64.34 36.16
N GLY A 516 -59.94 64.75 37.39
CA GLY A 516 -60.79 65.93 37.65
C GLY A 516 -60.02 67.21 38.00
N GLY A 517 -58.71 67.27 37.71
CA GLY A 517 -57.89 68.45 37.93
C GLY A 517 -58.19 69.56 36.91
N LYS A 518 -57.70 70.77 37.20
CA LYS A 518 -57.90 71.96 36.35
C LYS A 518 -56.74 72.11 35.36
N SER A 519 -56.99 72.65 34.16
CA SER A 519 -55.94 72.84 33.15
C SER A 519 -54.90 73.89 33.57
N ILE A 520 -53.69 73.78 33.02
CA ILE A 520 -52.59 74.68 33.39
C ILE A 520 -52.91 76.11 32.93
N ASP A 521 -53.26 76.29 31.65
CA ASP A 521 -53.39 77.62 31.04
C ASP A 521 -54.55 78.46 31.57
N ASN A 522 -55.73 77.86 31.76
CA ASN A 522 -56.96 78.59 32.09
C ASN A 522 -57.20 78.77 33.60
N HIS A 523 -56.32 78.24 34.46
CA HIS A 523 -56.51 78.38 35.91
C HIS A 523 -55.20 78.42 36.71
N TRP A 524 -54.33 77.42 36.55
CA TRP A 524 -53.11 77.37 37.36
C TRP A 524 -52.12 78.47 36.98
N ARG A 525 -52.13 78.93 35.72
CA ARG A 525 -51.36 80.10 35.28
C ARG A 525 -51.62 81.33 36.15
N GLU A 526 -52.88 81.76 36.24
CA GLU A 526 -53.28 82.91 37.06
C GLU A 526 -53.07 82.63 38.55
N ALA A 527 -53.59 81.50 39.05
CA ALA A 527 -53.58 81.17 40.48
C ALA A 527 -52.18 80.91 41.08
N LEU A 528 -51.14 80.67 40.26
CA LEU A 528 -49.75 80.49 40.70
C LEU A 528 -48.89 81.75 40.50
N ILE A 529 -49.26 82.65 39.59
CA ILE A 529 -48.71 84.00 39.52
C ILE A 529 -49.26 84.85 40.68
N GLU A 530 -50.58 84.80 40.93
CA GLU A 530 -51.24 85.46 42.06
C GLU A 530 -50.67 85.00 43.42
N ALA A 531 -50.45 83.68 43.57
CA ALA A 531 -49.83 83.10 44.77
C ALA A 531 -48.30 83.26 44.82
N GLY A 532 -47.69 83.99 43.88
CA GLY A 532 -46.27 84.38 43.91
C GLY A 532 -45.26 83.28 43.63
N TYR A 533 -45.65 82.11 43.11
CA TYR A 533 -44.71 81.05 42.71
C TYR A 533 -44.00 81.34 41.37
N PHE A 534 -44.60 82.20 40.55
CA PHE A 534 -44.06 82.74 39.31
C PHE A 534 -44.15 84.26 39.30
N ARG A 535 -43.30 84.92 38.52
CA ARG A 535 -43.39 86.37 38.30
C ARG A 535 -44.41 86.67 37.18
N PRO A 536 -45.25 87.72 37.33
CA PRO A 536 -46.02 88.26 36.21
C PRO A 536 -45.09 88.80 35.11
N ASP A 537 -45.61 88.89 33.89
CA ASP A 537 -44.87 89.43 32.75
C ASP A 537 -44.74 90.97 32.82
N ALA A 538 -43.81 91.55 32.05
CA ALA A 538 -43.42 92.96 32.16
C ALA A 538 -44.58 93.96 31.93
N ASP A 539 -45.58 93.56 31.14
CA ASP A 539 -46.76 94.37 30.80
C ASP A 539 -47.94 94.17 31.78
N GLY A 540 -47.75 93.39 32.85
CA GLY A 540 -48.74 93.16 33.91
C GLY A 540 -49.86 92.16 33.60
N GLY A 541 -49.89 91.57 32.39
CA GLY A 541 -50.84 90.52 32.00
C GLY A 541 -50.31 89.10 32.18
N ALA A 542 -51.21 88.11 32.27
CA ALA A 542 -50.88 86.67 32.42
C ALA A 542 -50.74 85.94 31.07
N ALA A 543 -50.05 86.54 30.10
CA ALA A 543 -50.03 86.06 28.72
C ALA A 543 -49.06 84.89 28.45
N ARG A 544 -47.96 84.77 29.21
CA ARG A 544 -46.94 83.72 29.03
C ARG A 544 -47.45 82.31 29.39
N ASP A 545 -47.14 81.33 28.54
CA ASP A 545 -47.26 79.91 28.89
C ASP A 545 -46.22 79.54 29.98
N ILE A 546 -46.71 78.97 31.08
CA ILE A 546 -45.89 78.52 32.21
C ILE A 546 -45.70 77.00 32.25
N SER A 547 -46.32 76.24 31.34
CA SER A 547 -46.48 74.78 31.46
C SER A 547 -45.13 74.06 31.57
N SER A 548 -44.17 74.40 30.72
CA SER A 548 -42.81 73.84 30.74
C SER A 548 -41.96 74.29 31.95
N GLU A 549 -42.34 75.36 32.64
CA GLU A 549 -41.69 75.86 33.87
C GLU A 549 -42.31 75.22 35.12
N LEU A 550 -43.64 75.06 35.14
CA LEU A 550 -44.43 74.41 36.18
C LEU A 550 -44.09 72.92 36.28
N LEU A 551 -44.12 72.19 35.16
CA LEU A 551 -43.74 70.77 35.12
C LEU A 551 -42.30 70.58 35.64
N ARG A 552 -41.38 71.50 35.31
CA ARG A 552 -39.98 71.46 35.78
C ARG A 552 -39.84 71.70 37.28
N LYS A 553 -40.56 72.68 37.85
CA LYS A 553 -40.59 72.91 39.30
C LYS A 553 -41.21 71.72 40.05
N LEU A 554 -42.29 71.13 39.52
CA LEU A 554 -42.93 69.95 40.13
C LEU A 554 -42.05 68.69 40.06
N GLN A 555 -41.33 68.47 38.95
CA GLN A 555 -40.31 67.41 38.87
C GLN A 555 -39.16 67.62 39.85
N ASN A 556 -38.81 68.87 40.18
CA ASN A 556 -37.81 69.17 41.21
C ASN A 556 -38.37 68.89 42.63
N GLU A 557 -39.65 69.21 42.93
CA GLU A 557 -40.27 68.80 44.20
C GLU A 557 -40.34 67.27 44.32
N GLN A 558 -40.68 66.56 43.23
CA GLN A 558 -40.69 65.09 43.16
C GLN A 558 -39.29 64.47 43.37
N ARG A 559 -38.22 65.24 43.11
CA ARG A 559 -36.82 64.90 43.39
C ARG A 559 -36.32 65.42 44.75
N GLY A 560 -37.21 65.95 45.60
CA GLY A 560 -36.91 66.37 46.96
C GLY A 560 -36.52 67.84 47.15
N VAL A 561 -36.65 68.69 46.12
CA VAL A 561 -36.32 70.13 46.19
C VAL A 561 -37.60 70.98 46.17
N PRO A 562 -38.16 71.37 47.33
CA PRO A 562 -39.40 72.14 47.39
C PRO A 562 -39.24 73.56 46.82
N SER A 563 -40.30 74.04 46.16
CA SER A 563 -40.43 75.40 45.62
C SER A 563 -41.45 76.18 46.44
N PHE A 564 -41.05 77.35 46.93
CA PHE A 564 -41.90 78.26 47.72
C PHE A 564 -42.27 79.52 46.92
N PRO A 565 -43.22 80.36 47.39
CA PRO A 565 -43.44 81.67 46.81
C PRO A 565 -42.17 82.55 46.84
N ILE A 566 -41.95 83.30 45.77
CA ILE A 566 -40.73 84.07 45.51
C ILE A 566 -40.55 85.12 46.61
N GLY A 567 -39.47 84.98 47.40
CA GLY A 567 -39.15 85.82 48.56
C GLY A 567 -39.19 85.06 49.90
N ASN A 568 -40.00 84.01 50.02
CA ASN A 568 -40.21 83.29 51.29
C ASN A 568 -39.17 82.17 51.54
N GLU A 569 -38.30 81.90 50.56
CA GLU A 569 -37.29 80.83 50.54
C GLU A 569 -36.35 80.82 51.76
N ARG A 570 -36.14 81.97 52.43
CA ARG A 570 -35.27 82.09 53.62
C ARG A 570 -35.95 81.82 54.96
N GLN A 571 -37.28 81.75 55.04
CA GLN A 571 -38.00 81.55 56.30
C GLN A 571 -38.30 80.08 56.61
N ALA A 572 -38.34 79.19 55.60
CA ALA A 572 -38.68 77.77 55.77
C ALA A 572 -37.58 76.91 56.46
N ALA A 573 -36.47 77.52 56.90
CA ALA A 573 -35.23 76.81 57.30
C ALA A 573 -34.97 76.73 58.82
N ARG A 574 -35.99 76.88 59.68
CA ARG A 574 -35.89 76.70 61.14
C ARG A 574 -37.15 76.03 61.73
N PRO A 575 -37.05 74.82 62.34
CA PRO A 575 -38.19 74.16 62.96
C PRO A 575 -38.40 74.64 64.41
N THR A 576 -39.52 75.32 64.69
CA THR A 576 -39.90 75.77 66.05
C THR A 576 -40.48 74.65 66.93
N ALA A 577 -40.96 73.55 66.34
CA ALA A 577 -41.68 72.50 67.06
C ALA A 577 -40.83 71.72 68.10
N GLY A 578 -39.53 71.52 67.84
CA GLY A 578 -38.66 70.77 68.76
C GLY A 578 -38.57 71.43 70.13
N ARG A 579 -38.37 72.76 70.16
CA ARG A 579 -38.15 73.52 71.38
C ARG A 579 -39.31 73.43 72.38
N VAL A 580 -40.56 73.36 71.92
CA VAL A 580 -41.74 73.23 72.80
C VAL A 580 -41.81 71.83 73.42
N ALA A 581 -41.43 70.80 72.67
CA ALA A 581 -41.29 69.45 73.21
C ALA A 581 -40.11 69.36 74.20
N ASP A 582 -38.96 69.96 73.87
CA ASP A 582 -37.78 70.01 74.75
C ASP A 582 -38.10 70.71 76.09
N GLU A 583 -38.78 71.86 76.05
CA GLU A 583 -39.17 72.63 77.24
C GLU A 583 -40.22 71.88 78.10
N TYR A 584 -41.17 71.16 77.47
CA TYR A 584 -42.11 70.26 78.19
C TYR A 584 -41.38 69.07 78.86
N GLN A 585 -40.47 68.40 78.14
CA GLN A 585 -39.72 67.25 78.67
C GLN A 585 -38.77 67.64 79.81
N ALA A 586 -38.18 68.84 79.75
CA ALA A 586 -37.36 69.39 80.83
C ALA A 586 -38.18 69.61 82.11
N ALA A 587 -39.36 70.22 82.00
CA ALA A 587 -40.25 70.45 83.15
C ALA A 587 -40.74 69.15 83.79
N LEU A 588 -41.14 68.16 82.98
CA LEU A 588 -41.54 66.83 83.45
C LEU A 588 -40.40 66.11 84.18
N SER A 589 -39.17 66.19 83.64
CA SER A 589 -37.97 65.60 84.26
C SER A 589 -37.64 66.23 85.61
N GLU A 590 -37.87 67.55 85.77
CA GLU A 590 -37.70 68.23 87.05
C GLU A 590 -38.77 67.80 88.08
N ALA A 591 -40.04 67.71 87.65
CA ALA A 591 -41.13 67.23 88.50
C ALA A 591 -40.89 65.80 88.98
N GLU A 592 -40.46 64.89 88.09
CA GLU A 592 -40.04 63.54 88.46
C GLU A 592 -38.89 63.56 89.46
N SER A 593 -37.83 64.34 89.21
CA SER A 593 -36.66 64.39 90.08
C SER A 593 -37.03 64.78 91.52
N ARG A 594 -37.86 65.82 91.68
CA ARG A 594 -38.37 66.26 93.00
C ARG A 594 -39.19 65.16 93.69
N LEU A 595 -40.19 64.59 93.01
CA LEU A 595 -41.03 63.53 93.57
C LEU A 595 -40.23 62.28 93.98
N ASN A 596 -39.29 61.83 93.16
CA ASN A 596 -38.44 60.68 93.48
C ASN A 596 -37.50 60.96 94.66
N THR A 597 -37.06 62.20 94.85
CA THR A 597 -36.26 62.62 96.01
C THR A 597 -37.08 62.61 97.29
N ASP A 598 -38.26 63.24 97.30
CA ASP A 598 -39.02 63.42 98.55
C ASP A 598 -39.69 62.12 99.03
N LEU A 599 -40.12 61.24 98.12
CA LEU A 599 -40.54 59.87 98.47
C LEU A 599 -39.42 59.08 99.17
N ARG A 600 -38.18 59.16 98.65
CA ARG A 600 -37.01 58.51 99.26
C ARG A 600 -36.66 59.12 100.61
N ASN A 601 -36.75 60.44 100.75
CA ASN A 601 -36.56 61.16 102.01
C ASN A 601 -37.57 60.73 103.09
N HIS A 602 -38.70 60.13 102.72
CA HIS A 602 -39.73 59.59 103.62
C HIS A 602 -39.86 58.06 103.57
N GLY A 603 -38.85 57.36 103.06
CA GLY A 603 -38.74 55.89 103.14
C GLY A 603 -39.63 55.12 102.16
N VAL A 604 -40.30 55.79 101.22
CA VAL A 604 -41.06 55.16 100.14
C VAL A 604 -40.12 54.96 98.94
N ASP A 605 -39.96 53.72 98.48
CA ASP A 605 -39.25 53.47 97.22
C ASP A 605 -40.10 54.00 96.05
N PRO A 606 -39.62 54.96 95.23
CA PRO A 606 -40.38 55.46 94.08
C PRO A 606 -40.67 54.40 93.02
N ALA A 607 -39.98 53.24 93.02
CA ALA A 607 -40.29 52.10 92.18
C ALA A 607 -41.49 51.26 92.70
N SER A 608 -41.87 51.41 93.97
CA SER A 608 -43.05 50.76 94.56
C SER A 608 -44.37 51.51 94.31
N VAL A 609 -44.30 52.75 93.79
CA VAL A 609 -45.47 53.57 93.49
C VAL A 609 -46.12 53.11 92.19
N HIS A 610 -47.41 52.78 92.24
CA HIS A 610 -48.18 52.35 91.07
C HIS A 610 -48.18 53.43 89.95
N PRO A 611 -48.01 53.07 88.66
CA PRO A 611 -47.96 54.04 87.56
C PRO A 611 -49.12 55.05 87.55
N ASP A 612 -50.37 54.60 87.59
CA ASP A 612 -51.56 55.49 87.65
C ASP A 612 -51.58 56.46 88.85
N VAL A 613 -50.84 56.17 89.93
CA VAL A 613 -50.66 57.09 91.08
C VAL A 613 -49.58 58.11 90.73
N ARG A 614 -48.38 57.64 90.34
CA ARG A 614 -47.25 58.50 89.94
C ARG A 614 -47.65 59.52 88.87
N ASP A 615 -48.35 59.07 87.84
CA ASP A 615 -48.79 59.90 86.71
C ASP A 615 -49.75 61.02 87.12
N ARG A 616 -50.67 60.76 88.06
CA ARG A 616 -51.58 61.78 88.61
C ARG A 616 -50.87 62.80 89.50
N VAL A 617 -49.85 62.36 90.25
CA VAL A 617 -49.02 63.24 91.08
C VAL A 617 -48.19 64.17 90.17
N LEU A 618 -47.57 63.62 89.14
CA LEU A 618 -46.84 64.41 88.14
C LEU A 618 -47.76 65.36 87.37
N GLY A 619 -48.97 64.93 87.00
CA GLY A 619 -49.98 65.82 86.41
C GLY A 619 -50.37 66.98 87.33
N ALA A 620 -50.57 66.72 88.64
CA ALA A 620 -50.87 67.76 89.63
C ALA A 620 -49.72 68.77 89.79
N MET A 621 -48.47 68.28 89.80
CA MET A 621 -47.27 69.13 89.87
C MET A 621 -47.07 69.94 88.59
N MET A 622 -47.19 69.32 87.40
CA MET A 622 -47.02 69.96 86.09
C MET A 622 -48.05 71.06 85.81
N ARG A 623 -49.29 70.90 86.31
CA ARG A 623 -50.33 71.94 86.23
C ARG A 623 -50.24 72.99 87.35
N GLY A 624 -49.34 72.82 88.32
CA GLY A 624 -49.25 73.68 89.51
C GLY A 624 -50.46 73.58 90.44
N GLU A 625 -51.28 72.53 90.31
CA GLU A 625 -52.44 72.26 91.19
C GLU A 625 -51.95 71.98 92.62
N HIS A 626 -50.84 71.25 92.75
CA HIS A 626 -50.14 70.97 94.01
C HIS A 626 -48.62 71.11 93.80
N PRO A 627 -47.98 72.18 94.31
CA PRO A 627 -46.55 72.45 94.08
C PRO A 627 -45.61 71.66 95.01
N ASP A 628 -46.15 71.09 96.09
CA ASP A 628 -45.46 70.18 97.01
C ASP A 628 -45.65 68.73 96.52
N PRO A 629 -44.58 67.96 96.24
CA PRO A 629 -44.71 66.59 95.75
C PRO A 629 -45.40 65.63 96.73
N LEU A 630 -45.33 65.91 98.04
CA LEU A 630 -45.88 65.06 99.09
C LEU A 630 -47.38 65.35 99.32
N ASP A 631 -47.81 66.62 99.33
CA ASP A 631 -49.26 66.94 99.28
C ASP A 631 -49.87 66.36 98.00
N ALA A 632 -49.21 66.52 96.84
CA ALA A 632 -49.67 65.91 95.60
C ALA A 632 -49.80 64.37 95.70
N PHE A 633 -48.84 63.69 96.33
CA PHE A 633 -48.86 62.24 96.57
C PHE A 633 -49.98 61.82 97.54
N GLU A 634 -50.09 62.46 98.70
CA GLU A 634 -51.13 62.18 99.69
C GLU A 634 -52.54 62.42 99.16
N ARG A 635 -52.74 63.45 98.31
CA ARG A 635 -54.03 63.74 97.64
C ARG A 635 -54.43 62.62 96.70
N VAL A 636 -53.50 62.07 95.92
CA VAL A 636 -53.77 60.99 94.98
C VAL A 636 -54.02 59.67 95.72
N VAL A 637 -53.19 59.35 96.72
CA VAL A 637 -53.33 58.11 97.53
C VAL A 637 -54.60 58.14 98.39
N GLY A 638 -54.88 59.26 99.06
CA GLY A 638 -56.14 59.47 99.81
C GLY A 638 -57.39 59.49 98.91
N GLY A 639 -57.23 59.70 97.61
CA GLY A 639 -58.27 59.58 96.59
C GLY A 639 -58.59 58.14 96.16
N MET A 640 -57.76 57.15 96.51
CA MET A 640 -57.97 55.74 96.14
C MET A 640 -59.18 55.12 96.88
N LYS A 641 -59.87 54.19 96.21
CA LYS A 641 -61.08 53.51 96.74
C LYS A 641 -60.79 52.18 97.45
N GLU A 642 -59.78 51.43 97.03
CA GLU A 642 -59.44 50.08 97.54
C GLU A 642 -57.92 49.84 97.57
N ASN A 643 -57.48 48.80 98.30
CA ASN A 643 -56.07 48.44 98.50
C ASN A 643 -55.88 46.93 98.15
N PRO A 644 -55.00 46.55 97.20
CA PRO A 644 -55.03 45.23 96.56
C PRO A 644 -54.46 44.07 97.41
N GLN A 645 -54.98 42.86 97.18
CA GLN A 645 -54.50 41.59 97.77
C GLN A 645 -53.90 40.66 96.70
N PRO A 646 -52.94 39.77 97.04
CA PRO A 646 -52.23 38.93 96.07
C PRO A 646 -52.86 37.53 95.85
N LEU A 647 -52.81 37.02 94.61
CA LEU A 647 -52.99 35.59 94.29
C LEU A 647 -52.22 35.20 93.01
N VAL A 648 -52.06 33.89 92.76
CA VAL A 648 -51.05 33.32 91.84
C VAL A 648 -51.67 32.58 90.64
N LYS A 649 -51.01 32.64 89.47
CA LYS A 649 -51.16 31.69 88.34
C LYS A 649 -49.83 31.48 87.60
N SER A 650 -49.71 30.33 86.94
CA SER A 650 -48.49 29.85 86.27
C SER A 650 -48.33 30.33 84.82
N THR A 651 -47.08 30.45 84.36
CA THR A 651 -46.70 30.82 82.99
C THR A 651 -45.79 29.77 82.33
N THR A 652 -45.91 29.61 81.01
CA THR A 652 -44.93 28.92 80.16
C THR A 652 -43.95 29.94 79.56
N VAL A 653 -42.71 29.50 79.31
CA VAL A 653 -41.66 30.33 78.71
C VAL A 653 -41.19 29.68 77.39
N GLN A 654 -41.06 30.49 76.34
CA GLN A 654 -40.44 30.10 75.07
C GLN A 654 -38.94 30.37 75.11
N GLU A 655 -38.13 29.33 74.92
CA GLU A 655 -36.68 29.35 75.00
C GLU A 655 -36.07 28.82 73.69
N GLN A 656 -35.07 29.50 73.13
CA GLN A 656 -34.35 29.01 71.95
C GLN A 656 -33.20 28.12 72.39
N ILE A 657 -33.35 26.80 72.21
CA ILE A 657 -32.38 25.80 72.61
C ILE A 657 -31.55 25.39 71.37
N PRO A 658 -30.21 25.28 71.48
CA PRO A 658 -29.39 24.65 70.44
C PRO A 658 -29.75 23.16 70.32
N ASP A 659 -30.18 22.76 69.13
CA ASP A 659 -30.47 21.39 68.74
C ASP A 659 -29.52 21.01 67.60
N VAL A 660 -28.81 19.90 67.74
CA VAL A 660 -27.82 19.45 66.75
C VAL A 660 -28.45 18.35 65.92
N ARG A 661 -28.89 18.70 64.70
CA ARG A 661 -29.42 17.69 63.78
C ARG A 661 -28.23 16.97 63.14
N PHE A 662 -28.12 15.67 63.37
CA PHE A 662 -27.11 14.84 62.73
C PHE A 662 -27.55 14.39 61.33
N GLY A 663 -26.57 14.14 60.47
CA GLY A 663 -26.71 13.64 59.11
C GLY A 663 -25.39 13.14 58.55
N GLN A 664 -25.39 12.68 57.30
CA GLN A 664 -24.19 12.14 56.66
C GLN A 664 -23.26 13.25 56.13
N PHE A 665 -23.79 14.39 55.70
CA PHE A 665 -23.00 15.52 55.18
C PHE A 665 -23.70 16.88 55.41
N ASP A 666 -22.93 17.98 55.35
CA ASP A 666 -23.47 19.34 55.45
C ASP A 666 -23.72 19.98 54.06
N PRO A 667 -24.98 20.27 53.68
CA PRO A 667 -25.34 20.95 52.44
C PRO A 667 -25.22 22.49 52.49
N THR A 668 -24.95 23.10 53.64
CA THR A 668 -24.98 24.55 53.85
C THR A 668 -24.08 25.32 52.87
N PRO A 669 -22.83 24.90 52.58
CA PRO A 669 -21.99 25.56 51.56
C PRO A 669 -22.62 25.60 50.16
N ALA A 670 -23.42 24.60 49.80
CA ALA A 670 -24.15 24.57 48.52
C ALA A 670 -25.37 25.50 48.53
N LEU A 671 -26.09 25.57 49.65
CA LEU A 671 -27.20 26.52 49.85
C LEU A 671 -26.70 27.97 49.84
N ASP A 672 -25.56 28.26 50.47
CA ASP A 672 -24.91 29.58 50.43
C ASP A 672 -24.43 29.95 49.02
N ALA A 673 -23.86 28.99 48.27
CA ALA A 673 -23.49 29.21 46.88
C ALA A 673 -24.71 29.54 46.00
N VAL A 674 -25.84 28.83 46.19
CA VAL A 674 -27.13 29.16 45.54
C VAL A 674 -27.62 30.55 45.97
N ALA A 675 -27.59 30.86 47.27
CA ALA A 675 -28.07 32.13 47.82
C ALA A 675 -27.19 33.32 47.39
N ALA A 676 -25.91 33.12 47.13
CA ALA A 676 -25.01 34.13 46.57
C ALA A 676 -25.34 34.39 45.09
N GLN A 677 -25.40 33.36 44.24
CA GLN A 677 -25.73 33.51 42.82
C GLN A 677 -27.17 34.03 42.60
N GLY A 678 -28.12 33.66 43.47
CA GLY A 678 -29.50 34.11 43.43
C GLY A 678 -29.72 35.61 43.68
N ARG A 679 -28.71 36.33 44.21
CA ARG A 679 -28.73 37.80 44.38
C ARG A 679 -28.41 38.55 43.07
N THR A 680 -27.53 37.99 42.24
CA THR A 680 -27.03 38.63 41.01
C THR A 680 -27.74 38.13 39.75
N ALA A 681 -28.23 36.88 39.75
CA ALA A 681 -28.93 36.29 38.62
C ALA A 681 -30.26 37.01 38.30
N LYS A 682 -30.62 37.04 37.01
CA LYS A 682 -31.84 37.66 36.48
C LYS A 682 -32.58 36.70 35.55
N GLY A 683 -33.89 36.92 35.40
CA GLY A 683 -34.74 36.14 34.48
C GLY A 683 -34.65 34.63 34.72
N ASP A 684 -34.56 33.88 33.62
CA ASP A 684 -34.47 32.43 33.59
C ASP A 684 -33.32 31.86 34.45
N VAL A 685 -32.13 32.45 34.40
CA VAL A 685 -30.97 32.02 35.22
C VAL A 685 -31.32 32.03 36.71
N ARG A 686 -32.05 33.05 37.19
CA ARG A 686 -32.54 33.11 38.58
C ARG A 686 -33.58 32.03 38.88
N GLY A 687 -34.44 31.73 37.90
CA GLY A 687 -35.39 30.61 37.98
C GLY A 687 -34.72 29.26 38.16
N VAL A 688 -33.68 28.95 37.37
CA VAL A 688 -32.95 27.67 37.46
C VAL A 688 -32.12 27.58 38.75
N ILE A 689 -31.50 28.67 39.20
CA ILE A 689 -30.82 28.73 40.52
C ILE A 689 -31.82 28.54 41.67
N SER A 690 -33.02 29.14 41.58
CA SER A 690 -34.09 28.96 42.58
C SER A 690 -34.76 27.58 42.50
N ALA A 691 -34.66 26.87 41.38
CA ALA A 691 -34.96 25.44 41.31
C ALA A 691 -33.90 24.65 42.08
N THR A 692 -32.60 24.87 41.81
CA THR A 692 -31.48 24.22 42.51
C THR A 692 -31.56 24.39 44.03
N GLY A 693 -31.89 25.58 44.53
CA GLY A 693 -32.10 25.80 45.97
C GLY A 693 -33.25 25.00 46.57
N ARG A 694 -34.26 24.62 45.78
CA ARG A 694 -35.35 23.73 46.21
C ARG A 694 -35.00 22.24 46.07
N ASP A 695 -33.99 21.90 45.28
CA ASP A 695 -33.49 20.52 45.15
C ASP A 695 -32.54 20.11 46.28
N LEU A 696 -31.92 21.10 46.94
CA LEU A 696 -31.07 20.99 48.15
C LEU A 696 -31.86 21.03 49.48
N LEU A 697 -33.19 21.11 49.40
CA LEU A 697 -34.09 21.13 50.54
C LEU A 697 -35.03 19.92 50.47
N GLU A 698 -35.40 19.39 51.62
CA GLU A 698 -36.34 18.28 51.75
C GLU A 698 -37.68 18.57 51.05
N ASN A 699 -38.29 17.51 50.52
CA ASN A 699 -39.59 17.62 49.86
C ASN A 699 -40.73 17.88 50.87
N VAL A 700 -40.60 17.30 52.06
CA VAL A 700 -41.50 17.45 53.20
C VAL A 700 -41.14 18.73 53.97
N LYS A 701 -42.08 19.23 54.78
CA LYS A 701 -41.80 20.29 55.76
C LYS A 701 -41.64 19.65 57.14
N ASP A 702 -40.67 20.11 57.91
CA ASP A 702 -40.56 19.76 59.32
C ASP A 702 -41.87 20.13 60.04
N PRO A 703 -42.54 19.19 60.75
CA PRO A 703 -43.79 19.45 61.45
C PRO A 703 -43.64 20.44 62.63
N VAL A 704 -42.42 20.67 63.13
CA VAL A 704 -42.18 21.61 64.24
C VAL A 704 -42.02 23.05 63.74
N THR A 705 -41.12 23.30 62.78
CA THR A 705 -40.83 24.66 62.28
C THR A 705 -41.69 25.09 61.08
N GLY A 706 -42.39 24.16 60.42
CA GLY A 706 -43.20 24.42 59.23
C GLY A 706 -42.41 24.84 57.97
N LYS A 707 -41.07 24.74 58.02
CA LYS A 707 -40.12 25.05 56.94
C LYS A 707 -39.68 23.75 56.25
N ARG A 708 -39.01 23.87 55.10
CA ARG A 708 -38.24 22.76 54.53
C ARG A 708 -36.82 22.82 55.07
N GLU A 709 -36.30 21.69 55.51
CA GLU A 709 -34.93 21.59 56.04
C GLU A 709 -33.93 21.21 54.92
N PRO A 710 -32.61 21.38 55.13
CA PRO A 710 -31.60 20.94 54.17
C PRO A 710 -31.51 19.42 54.05
N ILE A 711 -31.22 18.90 52.85
CA ILE A 711 -30.96 17.47 52.65
C ILE A 711 -29.60 17.08 53.23
N MET A 712 -29.57 16.15 54.18
CA MET A 712 -28.33 15.72 54.85
C MET A 712 -27.98 14.24 54.63
N SER A 713 -28.77 13.53 53.80
CA SER A 713 -28.48 12.19 53.30
C SER A 713 -27.69 12.26 51.99
N VAL A 714 -26.61 11.48 51.89
CA VAL A 714 -25.79 11.31 50.68
C VAL A 714 -26.63 10.85 49.49
N GLU A 715 -27.69 10.05 49.71
CA GLU A 715 -28.59 9.63 48.62
C GLU A 715 -29.33 10.83 48.00
N GLU A 716 -29.95 11.67 48.82
CA GLU A 716 -30.62 12.88 48.35
C GLU A 716 -29.63 13.89 47.74
N GLY A 717 -28.45 14.04 48.35
CA GLY A 717 -27.38 14.91 47.88
C GLY A 717 -26.82 14.48 46.52
N LEU A 718 -26.67 13.18 46.28
CA LEU A 718 -26.30 12.63 44.97
C LEU A 718 -27.40 12.87 43.93
N HIS A 719 -28.68 12.69 44.27
CA HIS A 719 -29.80 13.04 43.39
C HIS A 719 -29.93 14.55 43.15
N ALA A 720 -29.48 15.42 44.07
CA ALA A 720 -29.37 16.85 43.85
C ALA A 720 -28.20 17.20 42.91
N ARG A 721 -27.04 16.54 43.06
CA ARG A 721 -25.90 16.63 42.13
C ARG A 721 -26.28 16.17 40.72
N GLU A 722 -27.04 15.09 40.60
CA GLU A 722 -27.55 14.58 39.32
C GLU A 722 -28.48 15.60 38.63
N ARG A 723 -29.50 16.11 39.34
CA ARG A 723 -30.40 17.16 38.82
C ARG A 723 -29.65 18.44 38.42
N LEU A 724 -28.55 18.76 39.10
CA LEU A 724 -27.65 19.87 38.75
C LEU A 724 -26.87 19.59 37.47
N ASP A 725 -26.20 18.44 37.37
CA ASP A 725 -25.42 18.06 36.19
C ASP A 725 -26.32 17.93 34.93
N GLN A 726 -27.54 17.41 35.07
CA GLN A 726 -28.56 17.41 34.00
C GLN A 726 -28.88 18.83 33.49
N ARG A 727 -29.04 19.81 34.37
CA ARG A 727 -29.28 21.22 34.00
C ARG A 727 -28.08 21.89 33.37
N ILE A 728 -26.87 21.56 33.82
CA ILE A 728 -25.62 22.03 33.20
C ILE A 728 -25.49 21.47 31.78
N GLN A 729 -25.82 20.19 31.56
CA GLN A 729 -25.82 19.58 30.22
C GLN A 729 -26.90 20.17 29.29
N ALA A 730 -28.09 20.48 29.80
CA ALA A 730 -29.11 21.21 29.04
C ALA A 730 -28.58 22.60 28.63
N ALA A 731 -28.04 23.37 29.58
CA ALA A 731 -27.47 24.69 29.30
C ALA A 731 -26.27 24.65 28.32
N LEU A 732 -25.43 23.60 28.36
CA LEU A 732 -24.36 23.38 27.37
C LEU A 732 -24.92 23.12 25.98
N LYS A 733 -25.98 22.31 25.86
CA LYS A 733 -26.66 22.02 24.59
C LYS A 733 -27.36 23.26 24.01
N ASP A 734 -27.92 24.10 24.87
CA ASP A 734 -28.59 25.36 24.49
C ASP A 734 -27.60 26.52 24.25
N GLY A 735 -26.30 26.32 24.54
CA GLY A 735 -25.24 27.34 24.39
C GLY A 735 -25.22 28.42 25.48
N ASP A 736 -25.99 28.27 26.56
CA ASP A 736 -26.11 29.26 27.63
C ASP A 736 -24.92 29.18 28.62
N ALA A 737 -23.80 29.78 28.21
CA ALA A 737 -22.59 29.89 29.01
C ALA A 737 -22.81 30.57 30.38
N THR A 738 -23.87 31.38 30.54
CA THR A 738 -24.18 32.04 31.81
C THR A 738 -24.78 31.04 32.80
N LYS A 739 -25.80 30.27 32.38
CA LYS A 739 -26.32 29.15 33.18
C LYS A 739 -25.23 28.14 33.52
N VAL A 740 -24.40 27.75 32.54
CA VAL A 740 -23.30 26.78 32.78
C VAL A 740 -22.36 27.30 33.86
N ARG A 741 -21.91 28.56 33.79
CA ARG A 741 -21.05 29.17 34.82
C ARG A 741 -21.73 29.22 36.18
N ASP A 742 -22.96 29.74 36.23
CA ASP A 742 -23.63 30.08 37.49
C ASP A 742 -24.18 28.83 38.22
N LEU A 743 -24.45 27.74 37.50
CA LEU A 743 -24.79 26.43 38.07
C LEU A 743 -23.55 25.60 38.44
N THR A 744 -22.42 25.78 37.76
CA THR A 744 -21.15 25.11 38.13
C THR A 744 -20.68 25.49 39.53
N ILE A 745 -21.00 26.70 40.00
CA ILE A 745 -20.61 27.20 41.33
C ILE A 745 -21.28 26.41 42.48
N PRO A 746 -22.62 26.34 42.61
CA PRO A 746 -23.27 25.52 43.63
C PRO A 746 -23.04 24.02 43.41
N ARG A 747 -22.86 23.56 42.17
CA ARG A 747 -22.46 22.18 41.87
C ARG A 747 -21.11 21.83 42.47
N LYS A 748 -20.10 22.71 42.38
CA LYS A 748 -18.79 22.52 43.03
C LYS A 748 -18.88 22.58 44.56
N ALA A 749 -19.73 23.45 45.11
CA ALA A 749 -19.94 23.52 46.56
C ALA A 749 -20.58 22.22 47.09
N LEU A 750 -21.64 21.72 46.45
CA LEU A 750 -22.27 20.44 46.78
C LEU A 750 -21.29 19.26 46.64
N ASP A 751 -20.48 19.26 45.58
CA ASP A 751 -19.47 18.24 45.33
C ASP A 751 -18.38 18.23 46.43
N GLY A 752 -17.97 19.41 46.93
CA GLY A 752 -17.07 19.53 48.07
C GLY A 752 -17.71 19.07 49.39
N SER A 753 -18.95 19.50 49.65
CA SER A 753 -19.75 19.08 50.81
C SER A 753 -19.90 17.56 50.88
N LEU A 754 -20.29 16.91 49.78
CA LEU A 754 -20.43 15.45 49.69
C LEU A 754 -19.09 14.72 49.89
N LYS A 755 -17.97 15.31 49.47
CA LYS A 755 -16.61 14.76 49.62
C LYS A 755 -16.01 14.90 51.02
N THR A 756 -16.74 15.50 51.97
CA THR A 756 -16.40 15.37 53.39
C THR A 756 -16.63 13.94 53.91
N VAL A 757 -17.51 13.17 53.24
CA VAL A 757 -17.73 11.74 53.48
C VAL A 757 -16.64 10.91 52.79
N PRO A 758 -15.77 10.18 53.51
CA PRO A 758 -14.65 9.43 52.92
C PRO A 758 -15.09 8.38 51.89
N GLU A 759 -16.25 7.77 52.09
CA GLU A 759 -16.84 6.78 51.20
C GLU A 759 -17.24 7.41 49.85
N VAL A 760 -17.79 8.63 49.84
CA VAL A 760 -18.12 9.37 48.60
C VAL A 760 -16.84 9.79 47.88
N ALA A 761 -15.84 10.30 48.61
CA ALA A 761 -14.56 10.67 48.04
C ALA A 761 -13.86 9.46 47.38
N THR A 762 -13.95 8.28 48.01
CA THR A 762 -13.45 7.01 47.47
C THR A 762 -14.26 6.56 46.24
N ALA A 763 -15.59 6.67 46.27
CA ALA A 763 -16.45 6.31 45.14
C ALA A 763 -16.18 7.17 43.89
N ASP A 764 -16.02 8.48 44.04
CA ASP A 764 -15.65 9.37 42.92
C ASP A 764 -14.24 9.08 42.39
N ALA A 765 -13.27 8.77 43.27
CA ALA A 765 -11.91 8.40 42.86
C ALA A 765 -11.88 7.08 42.07
N ASN A 766 -12.60 6.05 42.54
CA ASN A 766 -12.76 4.79 41.83
C ASN A 766 -13.52 4.95 40.52
N PHE A 767 -14.56 5.80 40.49
CA PHE A 767 -15.29 6.12 39.27
C PHE A 767 -14.42 6.82 38.23
N ALA A 768 -13.58 7.78 38.65
CA ALA A 768 -12.62 8.44 37.77
C ALA A 768 -11.56 7.46 37.23
N ALA A 769 -10.94 6.66 38.11
CA ALA A 769 -9.91 5.67 37.73
C ALA A 769 -10.43 4.57 36.79
N ASN A 770 -11.74 4.25 36.84
CA ASN A 770 -12.37 3.34 35.89
C ASN A 770 -12.88 4.05 34.63
N SER A 771 -13.22 5.34 34.69
CA SER A 771 -13.56 6.16 33.53
C SER A 771 -12.34 6.42 32.63
N ALA A 772 -11.14 6.59 33.20
CA ALA A 772 -9.89 6.74 32.43
C ALA A 772 -9.63 5.57 31.45
N LYS A 773 -10.06 4.36 31.80
CA LYS A 773 -9.94 3.15 30.95
C LYS A 773 -10.91 3.16 29.76
N LEU A 774 -11.95 4.00 29.80
CA LEU A 774 -12.92 4.21 28.74
C LEU A 774 -12.54 5.38 27.82
N GLU A 775 -11.59 6.25 28.18
CA GLU A 775 -11.18 7.41 27.38
C GLU A 775 -10.90 7.07 25.90
N PRO A 776 -10.14 6.00 25.55
CA PRO A 776 -9.93 5.61 24.15
C PRO A 776 -11.23 5.33 23.39
N PHE A 777 -12.27 4.87 24.08
CA PHE A 777 -13.58 4.51 23.52
C PHE A 777 -14.59 5.66 23.53
N THR A 778 -14.18 6.89 23.83
CA THR A 778 -15.06 8.07 23.95
C THR A 778 -14.56 9.27 23.15
N GLY A 779 -15.48 10.18 22.83
CA GLY A 779 -15.15 11.38 22.04
C GLY A 779 -14.67 11.05 20.62
N GLU A 780 -13.83 11.92 20.07
CA GLU A 780 -13.35 11.89 18.67
C GLU A 780 -12.10 11.01 18.43
N THR A 781 -11.75 10.14 19.38
CA THR A 781 -10.65 9.16 19.22
C THR A 781 -10.95 8.14 18.12
N PRO A 782 -9.93 7.44 17.59
CA PRO A 782 -10.12 6.34 16.64
C PRO A 782 -11.13 5.30 17.12
N LEU A 783 -10.98 4.78 18.36
CA LEU A 783 -11.88 3.75 18.88
C LEU A 783 -13.25 4.33 19.26
N GLY A 784 -13.29 5.55 19.79
CA GLY A 784 -14.52 6.28 20.15
C GLY A 784 -15.40 6.67 18.97
N ARG A 785 -14.85 6.78 17.76
CA ARG A 785 -15.61 6.81 16.50
C ARG A 785 -16.12 5.43 16.11
N ILE A 786 -15.27 4.41 16.16
CA ILE A 786 -15.62 3.03 15.74
C ILE A 786 -16.77 2.46 16.58
N VAL A 787 -16.75 2.61 17.91
CA VAL A 787 -17.77 2.03 18.81
C VAL A 787 -19.00 2.92 19.03
N ARG A 788 -19.08 4.10 18.39
CA ARG A 788 -20.12 5.10 18.65
C ARG A 788 -21.49 4.62 18.19
N LYS A 789 -22.48 4.64 19.09
CA LYS A 789 -23.89 4.45 18.77
C LYS A 789 -24.61 5.78 18.58
N ASP A 790 -25.64 5.78 17.74
CA ASP A 790 -26.69 6.79 17.69
C ASP A 790 -27.56 6.65 18.96
N PRO A 791 -27.77 7.73 19.74
CA PRO A 791 -28.66 7.72 20.91
C PRO A 791 -30.13 7.42 20.60
N GLN A 792 -30.61 7.58 19.36
CA GLN A 792 -32.01 7.37 18.98
C GLN A 792 -32.29 6.00 18.38
N THR A 793 -31.40 5.48 17.52
CA THR A 793 -31.61 4.18 16.85
C THR A 793 -30.77 3.03 17.42
N GLU A 794 -29.88 3.30 18.38
CA GLU A 794 -28.84 2.39 18.89
C GLU A 794 -27.86 1.81 17.85
N ARG A 795 -28.00 2.19 16.57
CA ARG A 795 -27.13 1.73 15.49
C ARG A 795 -25.75 2.37 15.61
N LEU A 796 -24.74 1.67 15.12
CA LEU A 796 -23.39 2.20 15.05
C LEU A 796 -23.33 3.31 13.98
N LEU A 797 -22.80 4.49 14.35
CA LEU A 797 -22.76 5.67 13.48
C LEU A 797 -21.69 5.56 12.39
N THR A 798 -20.67 4.73 12.60
CA THR A 798 -19.54 4.53 11.68
C THR A 798 -19.80 3.29 10.83
N PRO A 799 -19.95 3.40 9.49
CA PRO A 799 -20.12 2.24 8.60
C PRO A 799 -18.90 1.31 8.65
N SER A 800 -19.12 -0.01 8.58
CA SER A 800 -18.06 -1.02 8.76
C SER A 800 -16.93 -0.86 7.74
N GLU A 801 -17.23 -0.59 6.48
CA GLU A 801 -16.24 -0.34 5.43
C GLU A 801 -15.32 0.86 5.73
N THR A 802 -15.75 1.81 6.55
CA THR A 802 -14.93 2.96 6.97
C THR A 802 -14.08 2.68 8.21
N VAL A 803 -14.40 1.67 9.03
CA VAL A 803 -13.68 1.37 10.28
C VAL A 803 -12.16 1.21 10.10
N PRO A 804 -11.65 0.53 9.05
CA PRO A 804 -10.20 0.42 8.83
C PRO A 804 -9.51 1.75 8.45
N SER A 805 -10.21 2.78 7.96
CA SER A 805 -9.59 4.06 7.61
C SER A 805 -9.27 4.91 8.85
N TYR A 806 -10.12 4.86 9.88
CA TYR A 806 -9.87 5.49 11.18
C TYR A 806 -8.69 4.89 11.94
N LEU A 807 -8.21 3.70 11.54
CA LEU A 807 -7.04 3.02 12.11
C LEU A 807 -5.76 3.21 11.28
N GLN A 808 -5.78 4.08 10.26
CA GLN A 808 -4.59 4.41 9.49
C GLN A 808 -3.66 5.36 10.25
N GLY A 809 -2.35 5.16 10.09
CA GLY A 809 -1.31 5.91 10.80
C GLY A 809 -0.85 5.25 12.11
N ALA A 810 0.42 5.46 12.46
CA ALA A 810 1.10 4.75 13.54
C ALA A 810 0.43 4.90 14.92
N SER A 811 -0.05 6.10 15.24
CA SER A 811 -0.69 6.40 16.53
C SER A 811 -2.02 5.68 16.70
N ALA A 812 -2.89 5.73 15.69
CA ALA A 812 -4.20 5.07 15.71
C ALA A 812 -4.05 3.53 15.71
N ALA A 813 -3.11 3.00 14.91
CA ALA A 813 -2.77 1.59 14.93
C ALA A 813 -2.25 1.14 16.31
N ARG A 814 -1.40 1.93 16.98
CA ARG A 814 -0.89 1.62 18.33
C ARG A 814 -1.98 1.66 19.40
N GLU A 815 -2.81 2.71 19.42
CA GLU A 815 -3.95 2.84 20.34
C GLU A 815 -4.92 1.66 20.20
N PHE A 816 -5.23 1.30 18.95
CA PHE A 816 -6.04 0.13 18.64
C PHE A 816 -5.37 -1.17 19.12
N LEU A 817 -4.13 -1.45 18.70
CA LEU A 817 -3.46 -2.72 19.01
C LEU A 817 -3.23 -2.95 20.51
N ALA A 818 -3.11 -1.88 21.30
CA ALA A 818 -3.07 -1.94 22.77
C ALA A 818 -4.41 -2.35 23.41
N ASN A 819 -5.54 -2.05 22.77
CA ASN A 819 -6.90 -2.34 23.27
C ASN A 819 -7.59 -3.51 22.51
N ALA A 820 -7.02 -3.99 21.42
CA ALA A 820 -7.64 -4.94 20.50
C ALA A 820 -7.75 -6.37 21.06
N THR A 821 -8.89 -7.01 20.81
CA THR A 821 -9.01 -8.47 20.99
C THR A 821 -8.16 -9.21 19.96
N PRO A 822 -7.76 -10.47 20.20
CA PRO A 822 -7.00 -11.26 19.22
C PRO A 822 -7.71 -11.43 17.86
N LYS A 823 -9.04 -11.32 17.82
CA LYS A 823 -9.82 -11.34 16.57
C LYS A 823 -9.79 -9.99 15.86
N ALA A 824 -10.00 -8.90 16.59
CA ALA A 824 -9.91 -7.54 16.03
C ALA A 824 -8.50 -7.29 15.45
N ARG A 825 -7.45 -7.68 16.18
CA ARG A 825 -6.05 -7.61 15.74
C ARG A 825 -5.83 -8.35 14.42
N LYS A 826 -6.21 -9.63 14.34
CA LYS A 826 -6.07 -10.43 13.11
C LYS A 826 -6.87 -9.89 11.92
N ALA A 827 -8.04 -9.30 12.17
CA ALA A 827 -8.84 -8.65 11.12
C ALA A 827 -8.17 -7.38 10.57
N PHE A 828 -7.56 -6.57 11.44
CA PHE A 828 -6.78 -5.39 11.04
C PHE A 828 -5.51 -5.79 10.29
N GLU A 829 -4.70 -6.70 10.86
CA GLU A 829 -3.50 -7.27 10.24
C GLU A 829 -3.78 -7.84 8.83
N GLY A 830 -4.83 -8.65 8.72
CA GLY A 830 -5.25 -9.24 7.45
C GLY A 830 -5.68 -8.19 6.42
N ARG A 831 -6.37 -7.12 6.84
CA ARG A 831 -6.72 -6.02 5.94
C ARG A 831 -5.51 -5.18 5.53
N THR A 832 -4.58 -4.88 6.44
CA THR A 832 -3.34 -4.15 6.12
C THR A 832 -2.48 -4.96 5.14
N ALA A 833 -2.30 -6.25 5.38
CA ALA A 833 -1.62 -7.16 4.45
C ALA A 833 -2.33 -7.20 3.08
N THR A 834 -3.66 -7.31 3.08
CA THR A 834 -4.47 -7.30 1.85
C THR A 834 -4.28 -5.99 1.08
N GLN A 835 -4.29 -4.84 1.76
CA GLN A 835 -4.08 -3.53 1.15
C GLN A 835 -2.70 -3.37 0.49
N ILE A 836 -1.64 -3.80 1.18
CA ILE A 836 -0.26 -3.72 0.70
C ILE A 836 -0.08 -4.61 -0.55
N ILE A 837 -0.59 -5.85 -0.49
CA ILE A 837 -0.57 -6.76 -1.63
C ILE A 837 -1.42 -6.22 -2.79
N GLU A 838 -2.58 -5.63 -2.52
CA GLU A 838 -3.44 -5.02 -3.55
C GLU A 838 -2.77 -3.84 -4.26
N GLY A 839 -2.08 -2.95 -3.54
CA GLY A 839 -1.29 -1.86 -4.13
C GLY A 839 -0.10 -2.36 -4.97
N ALA A 840 0.46 -3.53 -4.62
CA ALA A 840 1.54 -4.18 -5.35
C ALA A 840 1.08 -5.15 -6.45
N THR A 841 -0.21 -5.44 -6.61
CA THR A 841 -0.72 -6.40 -7.60
C THR A 841 -1.11 -5.70 -8.90
N ASP A 842 -0.67 -6.22 -10.04
CA ASP A 842 -1.01 -5.71 -11.36
C ASP A 842 -2.41 -6.15 -11.84
N LYS A 843 -2.81 -5.69 -13.04
CA LYS A 843 -4.10 -6.07 -13.65
C LYS A 843 -4.22 -7.56 -14.03
N ARG A 844 -3.12 -8.32 -14.03
CA ARG A 844 -3.05 -9.76 -14.31
C ARG A 844 -3.06 -10.61 -13.04
N GLY A 845 -3.06 -10.01 -11.84
CA GLY A 845 -2.98 -10.71 -10.56
C GLY A 845 -1.56 -11.08 -10.14
N VAL A 846 -0.55 -10.54 -10.82
CA VAL A 846 0.88 -10.73 -10.53
C VAL A 846 1.33 -9.66 -9.54
N ILE A 847 2.02 -10.08 -8.48
CA ILE A 847 2.61 -9.15 -7.51
C ILE A 847 3.90 -8.59 -8.11
N ASP A 848 4.09 -7.29 -8.03
CA ASP A 848 5.31 -6.58 -8.43
C ASP A 848 6.20 -6.37 -7.17
N PRO A 849 7.45 -6.85 -7.16
CA PRO A 849 8.28 -6.82 -5.96
C PRO A 849 8.74 -5.40 -5.59
N ASP A 850 9.08 -4.56 -6.57
CA ASP A 850 9.49 -3.16 -6.33
C ASP A 850 8.32 -2.36 -5.74
N LYS A 851 7.10 -2.57 -6.23
CA LYS A 851 5.88 -1.99 -5.65
C LYS A 851 5.58 -2.55 -4.26
N LEU A 852 5.80 -3.85 -4.02
CA LEU A 852 5.61 -4.46 -2.69
C LEU A 852 6.59 -3.88 -1.66
N HIS A 853 7.87 -3.78 -1.99
CA HIS A 853 8.87 -3.14 -1.13
C HIS A 853 8.57 -1.64 -0.91
N THR A 854 8.05 -0.94 -1.93
CA THR A 854 7.65 0.47 -1.81
C THR A 854 6.44 0.62 -0.89
N ALA A 855 5.38 -0.17 -1.07
CA ALA A 855 4.19 -0.16 -0.21
C ALA A 855 4.51 -0.58 1.24
N MET A 856 5.41 -1.55 1.43
CA MET A 856 5.91 -1.91 2.78
C MET A 856 6.69 -0.77 3.44
N ARG A 857 7.43 0.04 2.66
CA ARG A 857 8.15 1.22 3.15
C ARG A 857 7.18 2.37 3.49
N GLU A 858 6.17 2.62 2.66
CA GLU A 858 5.11 3.60 2.91
C GLU A 858 4.27 3.26 4.15
N HIS A 859 4.10 1.97 4.45
CA HIS A 859 3.40 1.47 5.64
C HIS A 859 4.33 1.11 6.82
N ALA A 860 5.61 1.48 6.78
CA ALA A 860 6.62 1.01 7.74
C ALA A 860 6.25 1.26 9.22
N ASP A 861 5.80 2.47 9.59
CA ASP A 861 5.45 2.79 10.99
C ASP A 861 4.27 1.96 11.54
N VAL A 862 3.37 1.54 10.64
CA VAL A 862 2.19 0.71 10.95
C VAL A 862 2.60 -0.76 11.02
N LEU A 863 3.44 -1.23 10.09
CA LEU A 863 4.03 -2.58 10.11
C LEU A 863 4.96 -2.80 11.31
N ALA A 864 5.62 -1.75 11.80
CA ALA A 864 6.42 -1.80 13.03
C ALA A 864 5.59 -2.10 14.30
N GLN A 865 4.26 -1.96 14.25
CA GLN A 865 3.36 -2.42 15.32
C GLN A 865 2.85 -3.87 15.10
N MET A 866 3.18 -4.49 13.96
CA MET A 866 2.66 -5.80 13.50
C MET A 866 3.78 -6.67 12.87
N PRO A 867 4.81 -7.08 13.62
CA PRO A 867 6.00 -7.76 13.09
C PRO A 867 5.70 -9.10 12.39
N GLU A 868 4.72 -9.87 12.88
CA GLU A 868 4.26 -11.10 12.21
C GLU A 868 3.65 -10.83 10.82
N THR A 869 3.11 -9.64 10.58
CA THR A 869 2.56 -9.24 9.29
C THR A 869 3.65 -8.67 8.38
N TYR A 870 4.63 -7.94 8.94
CA TYR A 870 5.83 -7.53 8.20
C TYR A 870 6.58 -8.75 7.63
N GLY A 871 6.95 -9.72 8.48
CA GLY A 871 7.74 -10.88 8.05
C GLY A 871 7.04 -11.77 7.02
N ARG A 872 5.70 -11.83 7.04
CA ARG A 872 4.92 -12.56 6.01
C ARG A 872 4.85 -11.82 4.68
N LEU A 873 4.81 -10.48 4.70
CA LEU A 873 4.90 -9.66 3.47
C LEU A 873 6.31 -9.71 2.89
N GLU A 874 7.34 -9.65 3.74
CA GLU A 874 8.75 -9.80 3.38
C GLU A 874 9.04 -11.17 2.75
N ALA A 875 8.51 -12.26 3.32
CA ALA A 875 8.60 -13.59 2.72
C ALA A 875 7.95 -13.68 1.34
N VAL A 876 6.85 -12.95 1.09
CA VAL A 876 6.24 -12.86 -0.26
C VAL A 876 7.12 -12.05 -1.22
N ALA A 877 7.76 -10.97 -0.77
CA ALA A 877 8.68 -10.18 -1.58
C ALA A 877 9.92 -10.99 -1.99
N ILE A 878 10.61 -11.62 -1.03
CA ILE A 878 11.79 -12.46 -1.26
C ILE A 878 11.44 -13.64 -2.20
N ALA A 879 10.29 -14.30 -2.00
CA ALA A 879 9.85 -15.36 -2.89
C ALA A 879 9.49 -14.84 -4.30
N ARG A 880 9.00 -13.60 -4.41
CA ARG A 880 8.68 -12.97 -5.70
C ARG A 880 9.92 -12.59 -6.49
N ASP A 881 10.98 -12.11 -5.83
CA ASP A 881 12.30 -11.86 -6.41
C ASP A 881 12.97 -13.15 -6.89
N GLY A 882 12.87 -14.21 -6.08
CA GLY A 882 13.27 -15.55 -6.50
C GLY A 882 12.58 -15.96 -7.79
N LEU A 883 11.24 -15.84 -7.82
CA LEU A 883 10.44 -16.20 -8.99
C LEU A 883 10.71 -15.31 -10.21
N ALA A 884 11.08 -14.02 -10.04
CA ALA A 884 11.42 -13.13 -11.15
C ALA A 884 12.63 -13.64 -11.95
N ARG A 885 13.59 -14.30 -11.29
CA ARG A 885 14.73 -14.97 -11.97
C ARG A 885 14.27 -16.20 -12.77
N VAL A 886 13.31 -16.96 -12.23
CA VAL A 886 12.69 -18.09 -12.95
C VAL A 886 11.87 -17.59 -14.15
N GLU A 887 11.17 -16.46 -14.03
CA GLU A 887 10.40 -15.81 -15.12
C GLU A 887 11.30 -15.30 -16.25
N ALA A 888 12.51 -14.82 -15.94
CA ALA A 888 13.51 -14.43 -16.94
C ALA A 888 14.15 -15.61 -17.69
N SER A 889 14.17 -16.80 -17.07
CA SER A 889 14.75 -18.04 -17.63
C SER A 889 14.00 -18.53 -18.89
N PRO A 890 14.58 -19.47 -19.68
CA PRO A 890 13.89 -20.10 -20.80
C PRO A 890 12.49 -20.64 -20.45
N LEU A 891 12.32 -21.28 -19.29
CA LEU A 891 11.03 -21.79 -18.80
C LEU A 891 10.02 -20.65 -18.55
N GLY A 892 10.47 -19.60 -17.87
CA GLY A 892 9.66 -18.44 -17.55
C GLY A 892 9.18 -17.67 -18.77
N ARG A 893 10.04 -17.52 -19.78
CA ARG A 893 9.70 -16.90 -21.06
C ARG A 893 8.65 -17.70 -21.85
N VAL A 894 8.57 -19.02 -21.67
CA VAL A 894 7.47 -19.85 -22.22
C VAL A 894 6.18 -19.67 -21.42
N ALA A 895 6.27 -19.50 -20.09
CA ALA A 895 5.11 -19.33 -19.22
C ALA A 895 4.42 -17.94 -19.32
N THR A 896 5.18 -16.89 -19.64
CA THR A 896 4.78 -15.47 -19.53
C THR A 896 4.46 -14.79 -20.86
N ARG A 897 4.94 -15.32 -21.99
CA ARG A 897 4.61 -14.82 -23.34
C ARG A 897 3.23 -15.28 -23.79
N ASP A 898 2.74 -14.67 -24.87
CA ASP A 898 1.53 -15.13 -25.57
C ASP A 898 1.67 -16.61 -25.98
N PRO A 899 0.56 -17.38 -26.06
CA PRO A 899 0.55 -18.83 -26.31
C PRO A 899 0.85 -19.18 -27.79
N ASP A 900 2.04 -18.81 -28.27
CA ASP A 900 2.59 -19.16 -29.57
C ASP A 900 3.70 -20.21 -29.43
N VAL A 901 3.58 -21.31 -30.18
CA VAL A 901 4.57 -22.39 -30.23
C VAL A 901 5.92 -21.88 -30.75
N LYS A 902 5.96 -20.93 -31.68
CA LYS A 902 7.22 -20.38 -32.21
C LYS A 902 7.93 -19.50 -31.18
N ALA A 903 7.20 -18.64 -30.46
CA ALA A 903 7.71 -17.88 -29.34
C ALA A 903 8.25 -18.78 -28.21
N ALA A 904 7.61 -19.94 -27.98
CA ALA A 904 8.07 -20.95 -27.02
C ALA A 904 9.34 -21.69 -27.50
N VAL A 905 9.39 -22.13 -28.76
CA VAL A 905 10.58 -22.72 -29.38
C VAL A 905 11.75 -21.73 -29.31
N ASN A 906 11.55 -20.48 -29.72
CA ASN A 906 12.60 -19.44 -29.68
C ASN A 906 13.05 -19.07 -28.27
N ALA A 907 12.26 -19.37 -27.23
CA ALA A 907 12.64 -19.17 -25.83
C ALA A 907 13.57 -20.28 -25.29
N LEU A 908 13.47 -21.50 -25.83
CA LEU A 908 14.32 -22.66 -25.50
C LEU A 908 15.51 -22.82 -26.46
N PHE A 909 15.29 -22.60 -27.76
CA PHE A 909 16.25 -22.79 -28.84
C PHE A 909 16.48 -21.45 -29.58
N PRO A 910 17.11 -20.45 -28.92
CA PRO A 910 17.42 -19.18 -29.57
C PRO A 910 18.45 -19.39 -30.69
N THR A 911 18.27 -18.67 -31.81
CA THR A 911 19.14 -18.78 -33.00
C THR A 911 20.61 -18.51 -32.67
N ASN A 912 20.88 -17.51 -31.84
CA ASN A 912 22.22 -17.17 -31.33
C ASN A 912 22.27 -17.47 -29.82
N PRO A 913 22.59 -18.71 -29.39
CA PRO A 913 22.69 -19.05 -27.98
C PRO A 913 23.99 -18.52 -27.37
N GLY A 914 23.91 -18.00 -26.14
CA GLY A 914 25.09 -17.70 -25.33
C GLY A 914 25.82 -18.97 -24.87
N ALA A 915 27.09 -18.85 -24.52
CA ALA A 915 27.85 -19.96 -23.95
C ALA A 915 27.18 -20.48 -22.65
N GLY A 916 27.08 -21.81 -22.50
CA GLY A 916 26.55 -22.44 -21.29
C GLY A 916 25.02 -22.57 -21.19
N THR A 917 24.24 -22.01 -22.12
CA THR A 917 22.75 -22.02 -22.07
C THR A 917 22.12 -23.42 -21.99
N HIS A 918 22.85 -24.46 -22.38
CA HIS A 918 22.39 -25.85 -22.35
C HIS A 918 21.89 -26.30 -20.97
N GLN A 919 22.43 -25.75 -19.87
CA GLN A 919 21.98 -26.09 -18.50
C GLN A 919 20.61 -25.48 -18.17
N GLU A 920 20.36 -24.24 -18.57
CA GLU A 920 19.05 -23.61 -18.41
C GLU A 920 17.97 -24.33 -19.24
N ILE A 921 18.35 -24.77 -20.44
CA ILE A 921 17.48 -25.47 -21.38
C ILE A 921 17.14 -26.88 -20.87
N ALA A 922 18.11 -27.62 -20.34
CA ALA A 922 17.86 -28.90 -19.66
C ALA A 922 16.92 -28.71 -18.46
N THR A 923 17.14 -27.69 -17.63
CA THR A 923 16.27 -27.37 -16.49
C THR A 923 14.84 -27.02 -16.94
N ALA A 924 14.69 -26.19 -17.97
CA ALA A 924 13.40 -25.79 -18.51
C ALA A 924 12.63 -26.96 -19.15
N VAL A 925 13.30 -27.78 -19.96
CA VAL A 925 12.68 -28.96 -20.58
C VAL A 925 12.40 -30.05 -19.55
N SER A 926 13.22 -30.20 -18.51
CA SER A 926 12.93 -31.10 -17.38
C SER A 926 11.71 -30.63 -16.58
N ALA A 927 11.53 -29.33 -16.34
CA ALA A 927 10.34 -28.78 -15.70
C ALA A 927 9.07 -28.97 -16.54
N LEU A 928 9.15 -28.72 -17.86
CA LEU A 928 8.08 -29.03 -18.81
C LEU A 928 7.74 -30.53 -18.86
N ALA A 929 8.76 -31.40 -18.82
CA ALA A 929 8.58 -32.85 -18.83
C ALA A 929 7.96 -33.38 -17.53
N LYS A 930 8.30 -32.79 -16.38
CA LYS A 930 7.69 -33.08 -15.07
C LYS A 930 6.23 -32.65 -15.00
N SER A 931 5.87 -31.50 -15.58
CA SER A 931 4.49 -31.02 -15.55
C SER A 931 3.59 -31.71 -16.59
N ARG A 932 4.07 -31.85 -17.85
CA ARG A 932 3.34 -32.49 -18.95
C ARG A 932 4.30 -33.20 -19.94
N PRO A 933 4.64 -34.49 -19.70
CA PRO A 933 5.63 -35.24 -20.48
C PRO A 933 5.43 -35.20 -22.00
N LEU A 934 4.19 -35.36 -22.47
CA LEU A 934 3.85 -35.37 -23.90
C LEU A 934 4.11 -34.01 -24.56
N ILE A 935 3.75 -32.92 -23.87
CA ILE A 935 3.84 -31.55 -24.40
C ILE A 935 5.31 -31.14 -24.55
N ALA A 936 6.18 -31.49 -23.60
CA ALA A 936 7.62 -31.30 -23.72
C ALA A 936 8.19 -32.03 -24.95
N ARG A 937 7.79 -33.30 -25.17
CA ARG A 937 8.20 -34.08 -26.34
C ARG A 937 7.66 -33.50 -27.66
N GLN A 938 6.42 -33.01 -27.67
CA GLN A 938 5.81 -32.35 -28.83
C GLN A 938 6.49 -31.00 -29.18
N LEU A 939 6.91 -30.22 -28.19
CA LEU A 939 7.62 -28.95 -28.43
C LEU A 939 9.01 -29.18 -29.06
N VAL A 940 9.76 -30.19 -28.57
CA VAL A 940 11.05 -30.58 -29.16
C VAL A 940 10.86 -31.20 -30.55
N ARG A 941 9.81 -32.01 -30.76
CA ARG A 941 9.41 -32.48 -32.10
C ARG A 941 9.14 -31.29 -33.04
N TYR A 942 8.32 -30.33 -32.63
CA TYR A 942 7.92 -29.20 -33.47
C TYR A 942 9.12 -28.36 -33.92
N HIS A 943 10.10 -28.14 -33.03
CA HIS A 943 11.36 -27.48 -33.40
C HIS A 943 12.10 -28.25 -34.51
N LEU A 944 12.32 -29.56 -34.34
CA LEU A 944 13.00 -30.40 -35.32
C LEU A 944 12.23 -30.51 -36.65
N GLU A 945 10.91 -30.66 -36.58
CA GLU A 945 10.01 -30.75 -37.75
C GLU A 945 9.95 -29.41 -38.51
N SER A 946 10.04 -28.27 -37.81
CA SER A 946 10.18 -26.95 -38.45
C SER A 946 11.50 -26.82 -39.20
N VAL A 947 12.64 -27.16 -38.57
CA VAL A 947 13.97 -27.11 -39.21
C VAL A 947 14.07 -28.10 -40.37
N PHE A 948 13.38 -29.25 -40.28
CA PHE A 948 13.28 -30.22 -41.37
C PHE A 948 12.52 -29.67 -42.57
N ASN A 949 11.34 -29.08 -42.35
CA ASN A 949 10.52 -28.51 -43.41
C ASN A 949 11.25 -27.35 -44.11
N GLU A 950 11.89 -26.46 -43.35
CA GLU A 950 12.73 -25.37 -43.89
C GLU A 950 13.87 -25.94 -44.77
N ALA A 951 14.66 -26.87 -44.25
CA ALA A 951 15.80 -27.46 -44.96
C ALA A 951 15.43 -28.39 -46.14
N THR A 952 14.16 -28.75 -46.33
CA THR A 952 13.71 -29.65 -47.42
C THR A 952 12.79 -28.98 -48.44
N GLN A 953 11.94 -28.01 -48.04
CA GLN A 953 10.93 -27.41 -48.92
C GLN A 953 11.43 -26.20 -49.71
N ASP A 954 12.31 -25.37 -49.15
CA ASP A 954 12.88 -24.21 -49.87
C ASP A 954 13.80 -24.63 -51.04
N VAL A 955 14.25 -25.89 -51.02
CA VAL A 955 15.38 -26.38 -51.79
C VAL A 955 14.94 -27.02 -53.12
N LYS A 956 14.33 -26.23 -54.00
CA LYS A 956 13.72 -26.73 -55.26
C LYS A 956 14.73 -27.32 -56.26
N GLY A 957 14.31 -28.37 -56.97
CA GLY A 957 15.08 -28.98 -58.07
C GLY A 957 16.15 -29.98 -57.60
N ILE A 958 17.32 -30.00 -58.26
CA ILE A 958 18.43 -30.94 -57.96
C ILE A 958 18.92 -30.80 -56.51
N ALA A 959 18.70 -29.64 -55.90
CA ALA A 959 19.16 -29.34 -54.56
C ALA A 959 18.33 -30.06 -53.46
N SER A 960 17.06 -30.44 -53.69
CA SER A 960 16.24 -31.17 -52.69
C SER A 960 16.85 -32.50 -52.28
N GLN A 961 17.65 -33.09 -53.17
CA GLN A 961 18.40 -34.33 -52.97
C GLN A 961 19.54 -34.18 -51.93
N TYR A 962 19.81 -32.96 -51.45
CA TYR A 962 20.71 -32.62 -50.34
C TYR A 962 19.97 -32.16 -49.08
N GLY A 963 18.63 -32.05 -49.10
CA GLY A 963 17.84 -31.49 -47.99
C GLY A 963 18.03 -32.24 -46.66
N GLY A 964 18.32 -33.55 -46.72
CA GLY A 964 18.71 -34.33 -45.53
C GLY A 964 20.01 -33.84 -44.89
N ALA A 965 21.04 -33.57 -45.68
CA ALA A 965 22.30 -33.02 -45.17
C ALA A 965 22.17 -31.55 -44.75
N GLY A 966 21.34 -30.77 -45.45
CA GLY A 966 20.95 -29.42 -45.02
C GLY A 966 20.29 -29.45 -43.63
N PHE A 967 19.31 -30.34 -43.43
CA PHE A 967 18.67 -30.58 -42.14
C PHE A 967 19.66 -31.04 -41.07
N ALA A 968 20.51 -32.02 -41.37
CA ALA A 968 21.49 -32.52 -40.42
C ALA A 968 22.48 -31.43 -39.97
N SER A 969 22.92 -30.58 -40.91
CA SER A 969 23.76 -29.42 -40.64
C SER A 969 23.03 -28.32 -39.87
N ALA A 970 21.75 -28.07 -40.14
CA ALA A 970 20.95 -27.06 -39.46
C ALA A 970 20.60 -27.46 -38.01
N VAL A 971 20.29 -28.74 -37.78
CA VAL A 971 19.97 -29.29 -36.46
C VAL A 971 21.21 -29.45 -35.58
N ARG A 972 22.36 -29.83 -36.15
CA ARG A 972 23.64 -29.81 -35.41
C ARG A 972 24.14 -28.38 -35.21
N GLY A 973 23.98 -27.51 -36.21
CA GLY A 973 24.29 -26.09 -36.10
C GLY A 973 25.72 -25.80 -35.66
N ASN A 974 25.90 -24.76 -34.85
CA ASN A 974 27.13 -24.50 -34.12
C ASN A 974 27.25 -25.37 -32.85
N GLY A 975 28.45 -25.44 -32.27
CA GLY A 975 28.73 -26.30 -31.12
C GLY A 975 27.82 -26.09 -29.90
N GLN A 976 27.33 -24.86 -29.67
CA GLN A 976 26.41 -24.54 -28.58
C GLN A 976 24.96 -24.90 -28.92
N GLN A 977 24.53 -24.70 -30.18
CA GLN A 977 23.21 -25.15 -30.66
C GLN A 977 23.07 -26.68 -30.51
N ARG A 978 24.09 -27.45 -30.90
CA ARG A 978 24.14 -28.91 -30.65
C ARG A 978 23.99 -29.25 -29.17
N GLN A 979 24.80 -28.65 -28.30
CA GLN A 979 24.72 -28.90 -26.85
C GLN A 979 23.33 -28.56 -26.28
N ASN A 980 22.73 -27.46 -26.73
CA ASN A 980 21.39 -27.04 -26.31
C ASN A 980 20.32 -28.06 -26.71
N LEU A 981 20.38 -28.57 -27.95
CA LEU A 981 19.48 -29.60 -28.45
C LEU A 981 19.68 -30.95 -27.73
N GLU A 982 20.92 -31.40 -27.57
CA GLU A 982 21.23 -32.62 -26.83
C GLU A 982 20.74 -32.53 -25.37
N ALA A 983 20.97 -31.40 -24.71
CA ALA A 983 20.55 -31.16 -23.32
C ALA A 983 19.01 -31.11 -23.17
N ALA A 984 18.31 -30.52 -24.14
CA ALA A 984 16.85 -30.59 -24.22
C ALA A 984 16.36 -32.04 -24.38
N ILE A 985 16.92 -32.80 -25.32
CA ILE A 985 16.49 -34.18 -25.58
C ILE A 985 16.79 -35.09 -24.39
N ARG A 986 17.97 -34.99 -23.75
CA ARG A 986 18.32 -35.74 -22.53
C ARG A 986 17.39 -35.42 -21.34
N ALA A 987 16.81 -34.22 -21.30
CA ALA A 987 15.85 -33.83 -20.26
C ALA A 987 14.42 -34.35 -20.50
N LEU A 988 14.12 -34.96 -21.65
CA LEU A 988 12.86 -35.65 -21.92
C LEU A 988 12.83 -37.07 -21.33
N PRO A 989 11.64 -37.65 -21.08
CA PRO A 989 11.51 -39.08 -20.85
C PRO A 989 12.09 -39.87 -22.02
N ASP A 990 12.81 -40.96 -21.73
CA ASP A 990 13.57 -41.77 -22.69
C ASP A 990 14.66 -41.01 -23.48
N GLY A 991 15.11 -39.86 -22.97
CA GLY A 991 15.97 -38.90 -23.68
C GLY A 991 17.21 -39.48 -24.37
N GLU A 992 17.99 -40.33 -23.70
CA GLU A 992 19.16 -40.97 -24.33
C GLU A 992 18.80 -41.95 -25.46
N THR A 993 17.65 -42.64 -25.35
CA THR A 993 17.13 -43.52 -26.41
C THR A 993 16.67 -42.70 -27.62
N ILE A 994 16.03 -41.55 -27.37
CA ILE A 994 15.61 -40.59 -28.41
C ILE A 994 16.85 -39.99 -29.09
N LEU A 995 17.84 -39.52 -28.32
CA LEU A 995 19.05 -38.90 -28.84
C LEU A 995 19.90 -39.89 -29.65
N GLY A 996 20.11 -41.11 -29.15
CA GLY A 996 20.80 -42.16 -29.88
C GLY A 996 20.06 -42.61 -31.15
N GLY A 997 18.72 -42.47 -31.18
CA GLY A 997 17.93 -42.62 -32.40
C GLY A 997 18.16 -41.48 -33.40
N LEU A 998 18.09 -40.23 -32.91
CA LEU A 998 18.25 -39.03 -33.70
C LEU A 998 19.66 -38.91 -34.31
N ASP A 999 20.73 -39.20 -33.57
CA ASP A 999 22.10 -39.04 -34.09
C ASP A 999 22.44 -40.05 -35.22
N ARG A 1000 21.89 -41.27 -35.15
CA ARG A 1000 21.96 -42.23 -36.27
C ARG A 1000 21.23 -41.70 -37.53
N MET A 1001 20.09 -41.02 -37.33
CA MET A 1001 19.35 -40.37 -38.40
C MET A 1001 20.13 -39.18 -38.97
N LEU A 1002 20.64 -38.28 -38.12
CA LEU A 1002 21.42 -37.10 -38.53
C LEU A 1002 22.70 -37.51 -39.26
N THR A 1003 23.45 -38.48 -38.76
CA THR A 1003 24.67 -39.02 -39.43
C THR A 1003 24.35 -39.64 -40.79
N THR A 1004 23.24 -40.37 -40.89
CA THR A 1004 22.77 -40.92 -42.18
C THR A 1004 22.38 -39.81 -43.17
N LEU A 1005 21.68 -38.77 -42.69
CA LEU A 1005 21.19 -37.68 -43.53
C LEU A 1005 22.35 -36.76 -43.95
N GLU A 1006 23.30 -36.46 -43.07
CA GLU A 1006 24.57 -35.78 -43.36
C GLU A 1006 25.37 -36.51 -44.46
N ALA A 1007 25.42 -37.85 -44.42
CA ALA A 1007 26.09 -38.64 -45.45
C ALA A 1007 25.54 -38.40 -46.87
N THR A 1008 24.26 -38.03 -47.02
CA THR A 1008 23.70 -37.65 -48.33
C THR A 1008 24.31 -36.38 -48.92
N GLY A 1009 24.99 -35.57 -48.11
CA GLY A 1009 25.61 -34.30 -48.50
C GLY A 1009 26.89 -34.47 -49.32
N TYR A 1010 27.57 -35.62 -49.20
CA TYR A 1010 28.75 -35.96 -50.00
C TYR A 1010 28.41 -36.34 -51.45
N ARG A 1011 27.12 -36.31 -51.82
CA ARG A 1011 26.67 -36.48 -53.20
C ARG A 1011 27.40 -35.49 -54.13
N PRO A 1012 27.97 -35.94 -55.26
CA PRO A 1012 28.70 -35.03 -56.14
C PRO A 1012 27.79 -34.03 -56.87
N GLN A 1013 28.12 -32.73 -56.79
CA GLN A 1013 27.35 -31.68 -57.47
C GLN A 1013 27.39 -31.80 -59.00
N LYS A 1014 26.22 -31.57 -59.62
CA LYS A 1014 25.98 -31.66 -61.08
C LYS A 1014 26.17 -30.30 -61.75
N GLY A 1015 27.33 -30.11 -62.39
CA GLY A 1015 27.72 -28.88 -63.09
C GLY A 1015 29.20 -28.55 -62.85
N SER A 1016 29.87 -27.94 -63.84
CA SER A 1016 31.33 -27.73 -63.89
C SER A 1016 32.18 -29.02 -64.02
N ASP A 1017 32.56 -29.34 -65.26
CA ASP A 1017 33.58 -30.35 -65.55
C ASP A 1017 34.98 -29.79 -65.25
N THR A 1018 35.63 -30.34 -64.23
CA THR A 1018 37.04 -30.05 -63.94
C THR A 1018 37.97 -30.76 -64.91
N ALA A 1019 39.23 -30.32 -65.01
CA ALA A 1019 40.25 -31.01 -65.82
C ALA A 1019 40.44 -32.50 -65.45
N PHE A 1020 40.08 -32.89 -64.22
CA PHE A 1020 40.07 -34.29 -63.78
C PHE A 1020 38.82 -35.05 -64.25
N ASN A 1021 37.63 -34.42 -64.24
CA ASN A 1021 36.43 -35.02 -64.86
C ASN A 1021 36.69 -35.30 -66.34
N THR A 1022 37.25 -34.35 -67.08
CA THR A 1022 37.56 -34.54 -68.51
C THR A 1022 38.63 -35.61 -68.70
N ALA A 1023 39.65 -35.69 -67.84
CA ALA A 1023 40.63 -36.78 -67.86
C ALA A 1023 39.99 -38.18 -67.64
N ILE A 1024 39.09 -38.36 -66.66
CA ILE A 1024 38.40 -39.64 -66.46
C ILE A 1024 37.45 -39.93 -67.63
N GLN A 1025 36.67 -38.95 -68.10
CA GLN A 1025 35.83 -39.12 -69.29
C GLN A 1025 36.66 -39.53 -70.52
N THR A 1026 37.85 -38.96 -70.70
CA THR A 1026 38.76 -39.30 -71.81
C THR A 1026 39.35 -40.70 -71.63
N ARG A 1027 39.83 -41.09 -70.43
CA ARG A 1027 40.25 -42.48 -70.12
C ARG A 1027 39.14 -43.51 -70.44
N LEU A 1028 37.88 -43.19 -70.10
CA LEU A 1028 36.70 -44.01 -70.41
C LEU A 1028 36.34 -44.05 -71.91
N LYS A 1029 36.60 -42.98 -72.66
CA LYS A 1029 36.39 -42.92 -74.13
C LYS A 1029 37.50 -43.66 -74.90
N GLU A 1030 38.74 -43.55 -74.45
CA GLU A 1030 39.92 -44.07 -75.15
C GLU A 1030 40.10 -45.59 -74.96
N GLY A 1031 39.92 -46.11 -73.75
CA GLY A 1031 39.89 -47.56 -73.47
C GLY A 1031 41.20 -48.31 -73.81
N ALA A 1032 42.29 -47.60 -74.05
CA ALA A 1032 43.60 -48.13 -74.43
C ALA A 1032 44.67 -47.68 -73.44
N GLY A 1033 45.49 -48.62 -72.96
CA GLY A 1033 46.60 -48.31 -72.05
C GLY A 1033 47.75 -47.57 -72.74
N PRO A 1034 48.69 -46.96 -71.97
CA PRO A 1034 49.70 -46.03 -72.46
C PRO A 1034 50.88 -46.71 -73.19
N LEU A 1035 50.59 -47.45 -74.26
CA LEU A 1035 51.58 -48.00 -75.19
C LEU A 1035 51.18 -47.85 -76.68
N GLY A 1036 50.07 -47.15 -76.96
CA GLY A 1036 49.53 -47.00 -78.33
C GLY A 1036 50.04 -45.80 -79.13
N GLN A 1037 50.70 -44.82 -78.49
CA GLN A 1037 51.09 -43.56 -79.14
C GLN A 1037 52.58 -43.49 -79.52
N ALA A 1038 53.47 -44.16 -78.78
CA ALA A 1038 54.93 -44.08 -78.96
C ALA A 1038 55.49 -44.70 -80.27
N ILE A 1039 54.63 -45.24 -81.14
CA ILE A 1039 55.01 -45.85 -82.43
C ILE A 1039 54.45 -45.05 -83.62
N ALA A 1040 53.50 -44.13 -83.39
CA ALA A 1040 52.90 -43.32 -84.45
C ALA A 1040 53.77 -42.14 -84.93
N GLU A 1041 54.73 -41.70 -84.10
CA GLU A 1041 55.45 -40.42 -84.27
C GLU A 1041 56.91 -40.58 -84.74
N VAL A 1042 57.30 -41.79 -85.18
CA VAL A 1042 58.67 -42.11 -85.66
C VAL A 1042 58.75 -42.16 -87.19
N VAL A 1043 57.64 -41.97 -87.92
CA VAL A 1043 57.55 -42.12 -89.40
C VAL A 1043 57.01 -40.86 -90.11
N SER A 1044 57.27 -39.68 -89.55
CA SER A 1044 57.19 -38.39 -90.27
C SER A 1044 58.31 -37.47 -89.78
N SER A 1045 59.46 -37.55 -90.44
CA SER A 1045 60.73 -36.99 -89.99
C SER A 1045 60.81 -35.46 -90.07
N ALA A 1046 61.75 -34.91 -89.29
CA ALA A 1046 62.10 -33.50 -89.32
C ALA A 1046 62.51 -33.00 -90.72
N SER A 1047 61.91 -31.89 -91.16
CA SER A 1047 62.55 -30.88 -92.00
C SER A 1047 61.80 -29.55 -91.82
N ALA A 1048 62.52 -28.43 -91.89
CA ALA A 1048 61.95 -27.10 -91.71
C ALA A 1048 61.44 -26.53 -93.05
N GLY A 1049 60.39 -25.71 -93.01
CA GLY A 1049 59.90 -24.98 -94.16
C GLY A 1049 58.57 -24.28 -93.89
N ALA A 1050 58.50 -22.99 -94.19
CA ALA A 1050 57.26 -22.23 -94.14
C ALA A 1050 56.68 -22.05 -95.54
N GLY A 1051 55.34 -22.15 -95.65
CA GLY A 1051 54.58 -21.41 -96.66
C GLY A 1051 53.93 -22.19 -97.81
N VAL A 1052 52.85 -21.56 -98.28
CA VAL A 1052 52.22 -21.64 -99.61
C VAL A 1052 51.46 -22.93 -100.00
N GLY A 1053 50.14 -22.75 -100.07
CA GLY A 1053 49.10 -23.71 -100.48
C GLY A 1053 49.27 -24.44 -101.82
N GLY A 1054 48.47 -25.51 -101.95
CA GLY A 1054 48.27 -26.28 -103.18
C GLY A 1054 46.99 -27.12 -103.08
N VAL A 1055 46.19 -27.16 -104.15
CA VAL A 1055 44.90 -27.90 -104.19
C VAL A 1055 45.00 -29.10 -105.11
N LYS A 1056 44.77 -30.31 -104.59
CA LYS A 1056 44.10 -31.49 -105.21
C LYS A 1056 44.31 -32.76 -104.37
N GLY A 1057 43.28 -33.62 -104.25
CA GLY A 1057 43.41 -34.89 -103.50
C GLY A 1057 42.09 -35.62 -103.13
N ALA A 1058 40.98 -35.34 -103.83
CA ALA A 1058 39.65 -35.82 -103.44
C ALA A 1058 39.41 -37.31 -103.80
N ALA A 1059 39.91 -38.24 -102.97
CA ALA A 1059 39.62 -39.68 -103.11
C ALA A 1059 39.52 -40.48 -101.78
N GLY A 1060 40.03 -39.97 -100.66
CA GLY A 1060 40.17 -40.75 -99.41
C GLY A 1060 39.00 -40.72 -98.41
N GLY A 1061 37.99 -39.86 -98.61
CA GLY A 1061 37.06 -39.49 -97.53
C GLY A 1061 36.07 -40.57 -97.06
N ALA A 1062 35.49 -41.34 -97.98
CA ALA A 1062 34.33 -42.18 -97.70
C ALA A 1062 34.62 -43.37 -96.75
N VAL A 1063 35.77 -44.02 -96.90
CA VAL A 1063 36.09 -45.27 -96.16
C VAL A 1063 36.57 -44.99 -94.73
N LEU A 1064 37.21 -43.85 -94.47
CA LEU A 1064 37.56 -43.45 -93.10
C LEU A 1064 36.34 -42.98 -92.30
N GLY A 1065 35.37 -42.33 -92.94
CA GLY A 1065 34.14 -41.87 -92.27
C GLY A 1065 33.35 -43.02 -91.64
N ALA A 1066 33.07 -44.07 -92.42
CA ALA A 1066 32.33 -45.24 -91.94
C ALA A 1066 33.07 -46.00 -90.82
N LYS A 1067 34.41 -46.13 -90.90
CA LYS A 1067 35.19 -46.78 -89.84
C LYS A 1067 35.25 -45.95 -88.55
N ARG A 1068 35.35 -44.61 -88.62
CA ARG A 1068 35.27 -43.75 -87.43
C ARG A 1068 33.88 -43.82 -86.79
N ALA A 1069 32.81 -43.59 -87.53
CA ALA A 1069 31.45 -43.65 -86.99
C ALA A 1069 31.13 -45.02 -86.35
N GLY A 1070 31.58 -46.12 -86.95
CA GLY A 1070 31.46 -47.46 -86.39
C GLY A 1070 32.26 -47.69 -85.11
N GLN A 1071 33.49 -47.15 -85.03
CA GLN A 1071 34.31 -47.24 -83.82
C GLN A 1071 33.81 -46.32 -82.70
N GLU A 1072 33.39 -45.09 -83.01
CA GLU A 1072 32.79 -44.14 -82.06
C GLU A 1072 31.47 -44.70 -81.49
N ALA A 1073 30.61 -45.30 -82.31
CA ALA A 1073 29.40 -45.98 -81.85
C ALA A 1073 29.70 -47.19 -80.94
N LEU A 1074 30.79 -47.93 -81.21
CA LEU A 1074 31.23 -49.04 -80.36
C LEU A 1074 31.91 -48.57 -79.06
N GLN A 1075 32.68 -47.47 -79.09
CA GLN A 1075 33.27 -46.84 -77.90
C GLN A 1075 32.17 -46.25 -77.00
N LEU A 1076 31.20 -45.53 -77.57
CA LEU A 1076 30.01 -45.06 -76.86
C LEU A 1076 29.19 -46.21 -76.27
N ARG A 1077 29.12 -47.37 -76.93
CA ARG A 1077 28.48 -48.58 -76.37
C ARG A 1077 29.28 -49.21 -75.22
N ARG A 1078 30.62 -49.13 -75.22
CA ARG A 1078 31.47 -49.60 -74.10
C ARG A 1078 31.35 -48.65 -72.91
N MET A 1079 31.62 -47.36 -73.12
CA MET A 1079 31.51 -46.31 -72.10
C MET A 1079 30.17 -46.35 -71.34
N LYS A 1080 29.05 -46.62 -72.04
CA LYS A 1080 27.72 -46.79 -71.42
C LYS A 1080 27.58 -48.07 -70.57
N LYS A 1081 28.21 -49.18 -70.96
CA LYS A 1081 28.23 -50.45 -70.20
C LYS A 1081 29.19 -50.41 -69.01
N ASP A 1082 30.35 -49.79 -69.19
CA ASP A 1082 31.34 -49.67 -68.12
C ASP A 1082 30.82 -48.71 -67.03
N GLY A 1083 30.16 -47.61 -67.44
CA GLY A 1083 29.41 -46.74 -66.54
C GLY A 1083 28.22 -47.43 -65.85
N GLU A 1084 27.49 -48.32 -66.54
CA GLU A 1084 26.42 -49.15 -65.94
C GLU A 1084 26.97 -50.08 -64.85
N ALA A 1085 28.10 -50.75 -65.11
CA ALA A 1085 28.75 -51.63 -64.14
C ALA A 1085 29.24 -50.87 -62.90
N ILE A 1086 29.89 -49.70 -63.09
CA ILE A 1086 30.36 -48.86 -61.98
C ILE A 1086 29.18 -48.27 -61.19
N ALA A 1087 28.10 -47.83 -61.85
CA ALA A 1087 26.88 -47.36 -61.17
C ALA A 1087 26.28 -48.44 -60.25
N ARG A 1088 26.25 -49.71 -60.69
CA ARG A 1088 25.79 -50.83 -59.85
C ARG A 1088 26.76 -51.16 -58.71
N ILE A 1089 28.07 -51.06 -58.94
CA ILE A 1089 29.08 -51.25 -57.86
C ILE A 1089 28.97 -50.15 -56.78
N LEU A 1090 28.59 -48.94 -57.15
CA LEU A 1090 28.37 -47.82 -56.21
C LEU A 1090 27.02 -47.88 -55.48
N THR A 1091 26.05 -48.70 -55.91
CA THR A 1091 24.67 -48.71 -55.40
C THR A 1091 24.20 -50.06 -54.81
N ASP A 1092 24.82 -51.20 -55.17
CA ASP A 1092 24.51 -52.51 -54.60
C ASP A 1092 25.44 -52.86 -53.42
N LEU A 1093 24.85 -53.04 -52.23
CA LEU A 1093 25.50 -53.55 -51.02
C LEU A 1093 26.40 -54.78 -51.27
N LYS A 1094 26.02 -55.67 -52.19
CA LYS A 1094 26.75 -56.90 -52.49
C LYS A 1094 28.14 -56.64 -53.08
N ALA A 1095 28.40 -55.45 -53.62
CA ALA A 1095 29.74 -55.05 -54.03
C ALA A 1095 30.70 -54.92 -52.84
N ILE A 1096 30.24 -54.44 -51.68
CA ILE A 1096 31.14 -54.03 -50.58
C ILE A 1096 31.89 -55.22 -49.94
N PRO A 1097 31.25 -56.36 -49.61
CA PRO A 1097 31.98 -57.54 -49.14
C PRO A 1097 32.95 -58.10 -50.20
N MET A 1098 32.64 -57.94 -51.49
CA MET A 1098 33.54 -58.36 -52.58
C MET A 1098 34.72 -57.40 -52.76
N LEU A 1099 34.53 -56.09 -52.59
CA LEU A 1099 35.61 -55.09 -52.59
C LEU A 1099 36.54 -55.26 -51.38
N ARG A 1100 35.99 -55.46 -50.17
CA ARG A 1100 36.76 -55.79 -48.96
C ARG A 1100 37.52 -57.12 -49.10
N SER A 1101 36.91 -58.11 -49.75
CA SER A 1101 37.60 -59.36 -50.06
C SER A 1101 38.71 -59.16 -51.10
N LEU A 1102 38.50 -58.28 -52.09
CA LEU A 1102 39.45 -57.99 -53.18
C LEU A 1102 40.67 -57.22 -52.66
N ALA A 1103 40.48 -56.23 -51.78
CA ALA A 1103 41.55 -55.47 -51.14
C ALA A 1103 42.50 -56.35 -50.31
N LYS A 1104 42.01 -57.49 -49.80
CA LYS A 1104 42.78 -58.50 -49.04
C LYS A 1104 43.48 -59.55 -49.91
N GLN A 1105 43.33 -59.52 -51.23
CA GLN A 1105 44.01 -60.45 -52.13
C GLN A 1105 45.27 -59.82 -52.72
N PRO A 1106 46.38 -60.57 -52.87
CA PRO A 1106 47.55 -60.08 -53.58
C PRO A 1106 47.20 -59.78 -55.04
N GLU A 1107 47.77 -58.71 -55.59
CA GLU A 1107 47.49 -58.26 -56.96
C GLU A 1107 47.79 -59.38 -57.98
N GLY A 1108 46.81 -59.70 -58.83
CA GLY A 1108 46.93 -60.77 -59.82
C GLY A 1108 46.76 -62.20 -59.28
N GLY A 1109 46.46 -62.40 -58.00
CA GLY A 1109 46.14 -63.73 -57.46
C GLY A 1109 44.78 -64.24 -57.95
N ARG A 1110 44.64 -65.58 -58.13
CA ARG A 1110 43.39 -66.23 -58.60
C ARG A 1110 42.14 -65.85 -57.78
N GLY A 1111 42.30 -65.54 -56.49
CA GLY A 1111 41.20 -65.03 -55.66
C GLY A 1111 40.75 -63.63 -56.06
N ALA A 1112 41.69 -62.73 -56.38
CA ALA A 1112 41.40 -61.40 -56.93
C ALA A 1112 40.73 -61.49 -58.31
N GLU A 1113 41.15 -62.43 -59.16
CA GLU A 1113 40.52 -62.69 -60.47
C GLU A 1113 39.07 -63.17 -60.33
N MET A 1114 38.80 -64.12 -59.42
CA MET A 1114 37.44 -64.59 -59.14
C MET A 1114 36.55 -63.49 -58.53
N LEU A 1115 37.06 -62.70 -57.60
CA LEU A 1115 36.30 -61.58 -56.99
C LEU A 1115 36.03 -60.47 -58.00
N THR A 1116 37.01 -60.15 -58.85
CA THR A 1116 36.85 -59.25 -60.01
C THR A 1116 35.75 -59.76 -60.94
N THR A 1117 35.79 -61.04 -61.30
CA THR A 1117 34.78 -61.66 -62.18
C THR A 1117 33.39 -61.60 -61.56
N LYS A 1118 33.26 -61.80 -60.24
CA LYS A 1118 31.99 -61.67 -59.52
C LYS A 1118 31.48 -60.22 -59.44
N LEU A 1119 32.36 -59.24 -59.23
CA LEU A 1119 32.01 -57.80 -59.27
C LEU A 1119 31.54 -57.37 -60.67
N LEU A 1120 32.23 -57.80 -61.72
CA LEU A 1120 31.81 -57.57 -63.11
C LEU A 1120 30.47 -58.27 -63.41
N HIS A 1121 30.28 -59.51 -62.95
CA HIS A 1121 29.02 -60.24 -63.14
C HIS A 1121 27.85 -59.62 -62.34
N LEU A 1122 28.12 -58.96 -61.21
CA LEU A 1122 27.14 -58.12 -60.51
C LEU A 1122 26.80 -56.89 -61.36
N GLY A 1123 27.82 -56.17 -61.84
CA GLY A 1123 27.69 -55.00 -62.70
C GLY A 1123 26.92 -55.24 -64.00
N TYR A 1124 27.06 -56.41 -64.62
CA TYR A 1124 26.42 -56.74 -65.90
C TYR A 1124 25.08 -57.51 -65.79
N ARG A 1125 24.58 -57.83 -64.60
CA ARG A 1125 23.46 -58.77 -64.44
C ARG A 1125 22.10 -58.30 -65.00
N GLY A 1126 21.96 -57.03 -65.37
CA GLY A 1126 20.72 -56.43 -65.89
C GLY A 1126 20.41 -56.70 -67.37
N THR A 1127 21.37 -57.14 -68.20
CA THR A 1127 21.21 -57.12 -69.67
C THR A 1127 20.33 -58.23 -70.27
N ALA A 1128 19.51 -58.92 -69.47
CA ALA A 1128 18.76 -60.11 -69.89
C ALA A 1128 17.22 -60.00 -69.74
N SER A 1129 16.70 -59.08 -68.93
CA SER A 1129 15.26 -59.04 -68.58
C SER A 1129 14.40 -58.12 -69.45
N ALA A 1130 14.95 -57.53 -70.52
CA ALA A 1130 14.26 -56.56 -71.37
C ALA A 1130 13.52 -57.17 -72.59
N VAL A 1131 13.47 -58.51 -72.71
CA VAL A 1131 12.85 -59.21 -73.87
C VAL A 1131 11.94 -60.36 -73.41
N GLN A 1132 11.00 -60.05 -72.51
CA GLN A 1132 9.79 -60.86 -72.28
C GLN A 1132 8.73 -60.00 -71.58
N GLY A 1133 7.84 -59.38 -72.37
CA GLY A 1133 6.68 -58.66 -71.85
C GLY A 1133 5.56 -59.66 -71.50
N PRO A 1134 4.99 -59.63 -70.28
CA PRO A 1134 3.81 -60.41 -69.94
C PRO A 1134 2.57 -59.96 -70.73
N SER A 1135 1.67 -60.89 -71.01
CA SER A 1135 0.37 -60.61 -71.65
C SER A 1135 -0.54 -59.77 -70.76
N ALA A 1136 -1.55 -59.14 -71.36
CA ALA A 1136 -2.51 -58.30 -70.67
C ALA A 1136 -3.59 -59.10 -69.89
N ALA A 1137 -3.90 -58.60 -68.68
CA ALA A 1137 -5.22 -58.63 -68.02
C ALA A 1137 -5.80 -60.01 -67.59
N PRO A 1138 -6.90 -60.07 -66.80
CA PRO A 1138 -7.64 -58.98 -66.15
C PRO A 1138 -7.87 -59.14 -64.62
N ARG A 1139 -8.36 -58.05 -64.01
CA ARG A 1139 -8.87 -57.88 -62.62
C ARG A 1139 -7.81 -57.82 -61.52
#